data_AF-A0A7J3B9M4-F1
#
_entry.id   AF-A0A7J3B9M4-F1
#
_cell.length_a   1.000
_cell.length_b   1.000
_cell.length_c   1.000
_cell.angle_alpha   90.00
_cell.angle_beta   90.00
_cell.angle_gamma   90.00
#
_symmetry.space_group_name_H-M   'P 1'
#
loop_
_entity.id
_entity.type
_entity.pdbx_description
1 polymer ?
#
loop_
_entity_poly.entity_id
_entity_poly.type
_entity_poly.pdbx_seq_one_letter_code
_entity_poly.pdbx_strand_id
1 'polypeptide(L)'
;MKSDYDVVVIGGGPAGSSFARVAAENGMDVLVIDKRKEIGVPVRCGEGLGAREVVAQGLEIPRRAISTDIYGAKVVAPNGKEIVWKEEGVTTGWVLERKIFDKWLCELAIDKGAEVRTYTRALDLVKENGKIVGVKVAQWGKDEHEIRAPLIVSAEGMEAHIARKAGFDAVHRLYDVDTCYQYEMKPYEHENLIELYFGNKIAPRGYCLTPDTEIIAKNTVKPINNVNVGEEVLTLNGWTPVTATSERDYDGKIVRITPFMLNQSAGLTVDHLVFVWNKKIGFHWKKAGELKKSKRGSHRNGDYLVFPLPKRSKNEEIEYIKVSDYVKEGYIEENGYLYPKGENQGAEFKYKLNHKIKNQLELTPELLEFFGYFVSEGNVSSGAVIISNADSKIVNRVKEIGTNIFGFEPHIFEQKDKGHPGKKYYQVQFASPILGAMFKALFGEGCENKKLPHFVHALDKKLKLALLKGLLKGESSKWKSSEGKDIVSYVSISKSLIYDIWMLLAGIGIVGAIRKNKKKGAYEIRLRGKHFFLKDNYIILGIRNLKVEHYKGKVYDIESSGSFCPFFAVHNCWIFPKSDRRANVGIGIGGNLTNGDKNGLPGADPKRLLDEFIANHPQLKDASTLDDFGGVISVGAPLDEFVKDNFMVIGTAAKQVDPIHGGGIALAMECGVLAADVAVKAKSKGYTKQSLMEYEKRWKETTGKKVAKRLLLRKVLEKLNDDDLNHIFNSITQKDLNDVMAGNFAGPVTKVVAGRPQLLKVLSALIS
;
A
#
# COMPACT_ATOMS: atom_id res chain seq x y z
N MET A 1 28.59 -3.44 -43.47
CA MET A 1 28.09 -3.52 -42.08
C MET A 1 28.36 -4.93 -41.60
N LYS A 2 28.91 -5.12 -40.39
CA LYS A 2 29.05 -6.47 -39.82
C LYS A 2 27.66 -7.06 -39.55
N SER A 3 27.44 -8.31 -39.92
CA SER A 3 26.21 -9.06 -39.66
C SER A 3 26.15 -9.64 -38.25
N ASP A 4 27.32 -9.92 -37.66
CA ASP A 4 27.47 -10.65 -36.41
C ASP A 4 28.41 -9.90 -35.45
N TYR A 5 28.02 -9.85 -34.17
CA TYR A 5 28.81 -9.29 -33.07
C TYR A 5 29.06 -10.37 -32.02
N ASP A 6 30.12 -10.22 -31.21
CA ASP A 6 30.31 -11.08 -30.04
C ASP A 6 29.27 -10.76 -28.95
N VAL A 7 28.90 -9.49 -28.84
CA VAL A 7 27.94 -9.02 -27.83
C VAL A 7 27.14 -7.83 -28.33
N VAL A 8 25.83 -7.86 -28.04
CA VAL A 8 24.96 -6.68 -28.18
C VAL A 8 24.56 -6.16 -26.80
N VAL A 9 24.87 -4.90 -26.55
CA VAL A 9 24.52 -4.16 -25.33
C VAL A 9 23.34 -3.25 -25.61
N ILE A 10 22.27 -3.40 -24.84
CA ILE A 10 21.03 -2.65 -25.01
C ILE A 10 20.98 -1.53 -23.97
N GLY A 11 21.27 -0.30 -24.41
CA GLY A 11 21.34 0.92 -23.61
C GLY A 11 22.76 1.45 -23.46
N GLY A 12 23.01 2.68 -23.91
CA GLY A 12 24.31 3.36 -23.84
C GLY A 12 24.48 4.26 -22.62
N GLY A 13 23.77 3.97 -21.52
CA GLY A 13 23.97 4.65 -20.24
C GLY A 13 25.25 4.20 -19.53
N PRO A 14 25.51 4.68 -18.30
CA PRO A 14 26.77 4.39 -17.60
C PRO A 14 27.13 2.90 -17.48
N ALA A 15 26.14 2.03 -17.23
CA ALA A 15 26.38 0.57 -17.18
C ALA A 15 26.76 -0.01 -18.54
N GLY A 16 25.98 0.28 -19.57
CA GLY A 16 26.22 -0.27 -20.91
C GLY A 16 27.50 0.25 -21.55
N SER A 17 27.78 1.55 -21.40
CA SER A 17 29.02 2.15 -21.90
C SER A 17 30.25 1.64 -21.16
N SER A 18 30.18 1.43 -19.84
CA SER A 18 31.29 0.84 -19.08
C SER A 18 31.53 -0.61 -19.46
N PHE A 19 30.45 -1.39 -19.65
CA PHE A 19 30.56 -2.76 -20.16
C PHE A 19 31.21 -2.77 -21.55
N ALA A 20 30.69 -1.96 -22.47
CA ALA A 20 31.15 -1.93 -23.86
C ALA A 20 32.62 -1.51 -23.97
N ARG A 21 33.05 -0.53 -23.17
CA ARG A 21 34.44 -0.10 -23.10
C ARG A 21 35.37 -1.25 -22.72
N VAL A 22 35.09 -1.93 -21.61
CA VAL A 22 35.94 -3.01 -21.11
C VAL A 22 35.92 -4.23 -22.04
N ALA A 23 34.75 -4.58 -22.59
CA ALA A 23 34.63 -5.68 -23.53
C ALA A 23 35.39 -5.41 -24.85
N ALA A 24 35.25 -4.21 -25.42
CA ALA A 24 35.94 -3.82 -26.65
C ALA A 24 37.46 -3.67 -26.43
N GLU A 25 37.89 -3.13 -25.28
CA GLU A 25 39.29 -3.05 -24.87
C GLU A 25 39.96 -4.44 -24.78
N ASN A 26 39.19 -5.49 -24.50
CA ASN A 26 39.64 -6.88 -24.49
C ASN A 26 39.37 -7.61 -25.82
N GLY A 27 39.13 -6.88 -26.91
CA GLY A 27 39.04 -7.41 -28.27
C GLY A 27 37.71 -8.11 -28.61
N MET A 28 36.63 -7.83 -27.89
CA MET A 28 35.29 -8.26 -28.32
C MET A 28 34.71 -7.32 -29.38
N ASP A 29 34.02 -7.89 -30.37
CA ASP A 29 33.18 -7.13 -31.30
C ASP A 29 31.87 -6.73 -30.59
N VAL A 30 31.80 -5.49 -30.13
CA VAL A 30 30.68 -4.96 -29.32
C VAL A 30 29.81 -4.04 -30.15
N LEU A 31 28.50 -4.28 -30.13
CA LEU A 31 27.50 -3.30 -30.56
C LEU A 31 26.70 -2.77 -29.36
N VAL A 32 26.69 -1.47 -29.16
CA VAL A 32 25.76 -0.78 -28.26
C VAL A 32 24.60 -0.22 -29.07
N ILE A 33 23.37 -0.53 -28.69
CA ILE A 33 22.16 0.09 -29.26
C ILE A 33 21.46 0.94 -28.20
N ASP A 34 21.02 2.14 -28.56
CA ASP A 34 20.20 2.98 -27.68
C ASP A 34 19.00 3.54 -28.45
N LYS A 35 17.83 3.48 -27.82
CA LYS A 35 16.57 3.98 -28.39
C LYS A 35 16.54 5.51 -28.49
N ARG A 36 17.36 6.21 -27.69
CA ARG A 36 17.41 7.66 -27.66
C ARG A 36 18.14 8.19 -28.89
N LYS A 37 17.79 9.41 -29.28
CA LYS A 37 18.51 10.19 -30.30
C LYS A 37 19.96 10.40 -29.90
N GLU A 38 20.16 10.69 -28.63
CA GLU A 38 21.41 11.17 -28.07
C GLU A 38 21.62 10.51 -26.71
N ILE A 39 22.82 10.01 -26.48
CA ILE A 39 23.19 9.42 -25.19
C ILE A 39 23.11 10.49 -24.09
N GLY A 40 22.52 10.13 -22.95
CA GLY A 40 22.38 11.02 -21.80
C GLY A 40 21.20 12.00 -21.85
N VAL A 41 20.39 12.01 -22.92
CA VAL A 41 19.27 12.96 -23.06
C VAL A 41 17.91 12.22 -23.16
N PRO A 42 16.88 12.61 -22.38
CA PRO A 42 16.88 13.63 -21.32
C PRO A 42 17.61 13.15 -20.04
N VAL A 43 18.07 14.11 -19.23
CA VAL A 43 18.71 13.83 -17.93
C VAL A 43 17.63 13.41 -16.93
N ARG A 44 17.84 12.28 -16.24
CA ARG A 44 16.85 11.69 -15.30
C ARG A 44 17.38 11.52 -13.88
N CYS A 45 18.33 12.36 -13.46
CA CYS A 45 19.10 12.19 -12.24
C CYS A 45 19.34 13.54 -11.57
N GLY A 46 19.53 13.52 -10.25
CA GLY A 46 19.99 14.69 -9.47
C GLY A 46 21.43 15.10 -9.74
N GLU A 47 22.20 14.32 -10.51
CA GLU A 47 23.52 14.66 -11.07
C GLU A 47 24.74 14.55 -10.14
N GLY A 48 24.57 14.15 -8.88
CA GLY A 48 25.67 13.93 -7.94
C GLY A 48 26.43 12.61 -8.17
N LEU A 49 27.76 12.64 -8.09
CA LEU A 49 28.66 11.49 -8.19
C LEU A 49 29.80 11.60 -7.15
N GLY A 50 29.98 10.58 -6.33
CA GLY A 50 31.09 10.51 -5.36
C GLY A 50 32.44 10.30 -6.05
N ALA A 51 33.49 10.94 -5.53
CA ALA A 51 34.83 10.89 -6.12
C ALA A 51 35.51 9.52 -5.93
N ARG A 52 35.31 8.90 -4.75
CA ARG A 52 35.94 7.63 -4.38
C ARG A 52 35.58 6.52 -5.37
N GLU A 53 34.33 6.48 -5.81
CA GLU A 53 33.81 5.45 -6.71
C GLU A 53 34.34 5.57 -8.14
N VAL A 54 34.67 6.77 -8.58
CA VAL A 54 35.24 7.04 -9.92
C VAL A 54 36.73 6.73 -9.92
N VAL A 55 37.45 7.20 -8.89
CA VAL A 55 38.89 6.94 -8.72
C VAL A 55 39.16 5.44 -8.64
N ALA A 56 38.31 4.67 -7.95
CA ALA A 56 38.41 3.22 -7.88
C ALA A 56 38.34 2.52 -9.24
N GLN A 57 37.80 3.18 -10.27
CA GLN A 57 37.70 2.67 -11.64
C GLN A 57 38.82 3.19 -12.55
N GLY A 58 39.74 3.99 -12.02
CA GLY A 58 40.86 4.56 -12.78
C GLY A 58 40.44 5.56 -13.86
N LEU A 59 39.28 6.20 -13.69
CA LEU A 59 38.74 7.14 -14.66
C LEU A 59 39.01 8.59 -14.23
N GLU A 60 39.44 9.41 -15.19
CA GLU A 60 39.58 10.86 -15.02
C GLU A 60 38.44 11.57 -15.76
N ILE A 61 37.51 12.16 -15.00
CA ILE A 61 36.35 12.83 -15.59
C ILE A 61 36.80 14.16 -16.19
N PRO A 62 36.48 14.45 -17.47
CA PRO A 62 36.87 15.71 -18.08
C PRO A 62 36.15 16.88 -17.42
N ARG A 63 36.84 18.01 -17.20
CA ARG A 63 36.28 19.20 -16.52
C ARG A 63 34.96 19.68 -17.13
N ARG A 64 34.79 19.56 -18.46
CA ARG A 64 33.54 19.90 -19.18
C ARG A 64 32.33 19.08 -18.73
N ALA A 65 32.54 17.89 -18.17
CA ALA A 65 31.49 17.01 -17.64
C ALA A 65 31.18 17.28 -16.17
N ILE A 66 31.96 18.14 -15.50
CA ILE A 66 31.79 18.53 -14.11
C ILE A 66 31.18 19.93 -14.11
N SER A 67 30.02 20.09 -13.48
CA SER A 67 29.43 21.41 -13.21
C SER A 67 30.18 22.05 -12.03
N THR A 68 30.20 21.35 -10.89
CA THR A 68 30.74 21.84 -9.62
C THR A 68 31.42 20.72 -8.84
N ASP A 69 32.55 21.02 -8.20
CA ASP A 69 33.19 20.16 -7.19
C ASP A 69 32.37 20.18 -5.89
N ILE A 70 32.21 19.03 -5.26
CA ILE A 70 31.50 18.88 -3.98
C ILE A 70 32.51 18.55 -2.89
N TYR A 71 32.43 19.26 -1.78
CA TYR A 71 33.28 19.05 -0.59
C TYR A 71 32.54 18.31 0.53
N GLY A 72 31.26 18.04 0.34
CA GLY A 72 30.46 17.30 1.30
C GLY A 72 28.95 17.44 1.12
N ALA A 73 28.22 17.16 2.19
CA ALA A 73 26.77 17.21 2.21
C ALA A 73 26.26 17.79 3.53
N LYS A 74 25.21 18.59 3.45
CA LYS A 74 24.43 19.10 4.58
C LYS A 74 23.13 18.32 4.65
N VAL A 75 22.89 17.65 5.77
CA VAL A 75 21.63 16.97 6.04
C VAL A 75 20.79 17.79 7.01
N VAL A 76 19.57 18.13 6.61
CA VAL A 76 18.65 19.00 7.35
C VAL A 76 17.49 18.17 7.90
N ALA A 77 17.37 18.15 9.23
CA ALA A 77 16.31 17.46 9.96
C ALA A 77 14.96 18.20 9.89
N PRO A 78 13.84 17.55 10.26
CA PRO A 78 12.51 18.18 10.22
C PRO A 78 12.37 19.48 11.03
N ASN A 79 13.12 19.61 12.13
CA ASN A 79 13.17 20.81 12.97
C ASN A 79 14.16 21.89 12.48
N GLY A 80 14.80 21.67 11.32
CA GLY A 80 15.81 22.57 10.75
C GLY A 80 17.22 22.36 11.31
N LYS A 81 17.45 21.38 12.20
CA LYS A 81 18.81 21.06 12.64
C LYS A 81 19.63 20.54 11.47
N GLU A 82 20.83 21.08 11.33
CA GLU A 82 21.75 20.71 10.27
C GLU A 82 22.87 19.82 10.82
N ILE A 83 23.20 18.76 10.09
CA ILE A 83 24.46 18.03 10.23
C ILE A 83 25.23 18.24 8.94
N VAL A 84 26.34 18.97 9.04
CA VAL A 84 27.25 19.19 7.91
C VAL A 84 28.33 18.13 7.94
N TRP A 85 28.42 17.37 6.86
CA TRP A 85 29.60 16.58 6.54
C TRP A 85 30.41 17.35 5.50
N LYS A 86 31.65 17.68 5.82
CA LYS A 86 32.60 18.38 4.93
C LYS A 86 33.98 17.77 5.12
N GLU A 87 34.69 17.54 4.02
CA GLU A 87 36.13 17.22 4.03
C GLU A 87 36.89 18.45 3.52
N GLU A 88 37.71 19.08 4.38
CA GLU A 88 38.47 20.26 4.00
C GLU A 88 39.59 19.91 3.02
N GLY A 89 39.69 20.67 1.93
CA GLY A 89 40.76 20.52 0.93
C GLY A 89 40.66 19.27 0.05
N VAL A 90 39.60 18.46 0.19
CA VAL A 90 39.41 17.22 -0.57
C VAL A 90 38.07 17.25 -1.29
N THR A 91 38.09 17.11 -2.61
CA THR A 91 36.88 16.90 -3.41
C THR A 91 36.28 15.53 -3.08
N THR A 92 35.09 15.52 -2.47
CA THR A 92 34.38 14.30 -2.10
C THR A 92 33.48 13.78 -3.22
N GLY A 93 33.19 14.62 -4.20
CA GLY A 93 32.42 14.26 -5.39
C GLY A 93 32.23 15.43 -6.34
N TRP A 94 31.32 15.26 -7.29
CA TRP A 94 30.98 16.24 -8.31
C TRP A 94 29.48 16.29 -8.53
N VAL A 95 28.96 17.46 -8.86
CA VAL A 95 27.71 17.61 -9.60
C VAL A 95 28.06 17.67 -11.08
N LEU A 96 27.52 16.76 -11.86
CA LEU A 96 27.89 16.55 -13.25
C LEU A 96 27.01 17.35 -14.21
N GLU A 97 27.58 17.70 -15.37
CA GLU A 97 26.78 18.01 -16.56
C GLU A 97 26.45 16.69 -17.26
N ARG A 98 25.34 16.05 -16.87
CA ARG A 98 25.04 14.66 -17.23
C ARG A 98 24.99 14.38 -18.73
N LYS A 99 24.53 15.34 -19.54
CA LYS A 99 24.51 15.24 -21.01
C LYS A 99 25.91 15.06 -21.59
N ILE A 100 26.92 15.65 -20.94
CA ILE A 100 28.32 15.60 -21.37
C ILE A 100 28.99 14.35 -20.79
N PHE A 101 28.76 14.06 -19.51
CA PHE A 101 29.32 12.87 -18.84
C PHE A 101 28.91 11.56 -19.51
N ASP A 102 27.61 11.34 -19.74
CA ASP A 102 27.11 10.09 -20.32
C ASP A 102 27.66 9.87 -21.75
N LYS A 103 27.79 10.95 -22.54
CA LYS A 103 28.42 10.91 -23.87
C LYS A 103 29.89 10.57 -23.79
N TRP A 104 30.64 11.26 -22.93
CA TRP A 104 32.07 10.99 -22.76
C TRP A 104 32.32 9.53 -22.39
N LEU A 105 31.53 8.97 -21.47
CA LEU A 105 31.66 7.57 -21.11
C LEU A 105 31.36 6.61 -22.27
N CYS A 106 30.45 6.99 -23.17
CA CYS A 106 30.16 6.26 -24.40
C CYS A 106 31.27 6.44 -25.45
N GLU A 107 31.84 7.64 -25.59
CA GLU A 107 33.01 7.95 -26.43
C GLU A 107 34.20 7.06 -26.05
N LEU A 108 34.45 6.87 -24.75
CA LEU A 108 35.49 5.93 -24.29
C LEU A 108 35.27 4.49 -24.80
N ALA A 109 34.03 4.04 -24.95
CA ALA A 109 33.75 2.72 -25.51
C ALA A 109 34.03 2.67 -27.02
N ILE A 110 33.66 3.74 -27.73
CA ILE A 110 33.91 3.90 -29.18
C ILE A 110 35.42 3.92 -29.44
N ASP A 111 36.19 4.65 -28.64
CA ASP A 111 37.65 4.74 -28.75
C ASP A 111 38.34 3.38 -28.56
N LYS A 112 37.70 2.45 -27.84
CA LYS A 112 38.17 1.06 -27.65
C LYS A 112 37.65 0.10 -28.73
N GLY A 113 36.87 0.57 -29.69
CA GLY A 113 36.39 -0.20 -30.84
C GLY A 113 34.93 -0.66 -30.78
N ALA A 114 34.15 -0.23 -29.77
CA ALA A 114 32.72 -0.53 -29.75
C ALA A 114 31.97 0.28 -30.83
N GLU A 115 31.02 -0.36 -31.51
CA GLU A 115 30.10 0.34 -32.39
C GLU A 115 28.88 0.82 -31.59
N VAL A 116 28.43 2.05 -31.82
CA VAL A 116 27.24 2.61 -31.14
C VAL A 116 26.18 3.01 -32.16
N ARG A 117 24.95 2.54 -31.97
CA ARG A 117 23.78 2.90 -32.79
C ARG A 117 22.68 3.49 -31.92
N THR A 118 22.57 4.81 -31.94
CA THR A 118 21.42 5.55 -31.41
C THR A 118 20.19 5.38 -32.31
N TYR A 119 19.03 5.91 -31.90
CA TYR A 119 17.76 5.74 -32.63
C TYR A 119 17.40 4.28 -32.94
N THR A 120 17.90 3.34 -32.14
CA THR A 120 17.77 1.90 -32.38
C THR A 120 17.14 1.27 -31.15
N ARG A 121 15.86 0.91 -31.26
CA ARG A 121 15.09 0.29 -30.17
C ARG A 121 15.15 -1.23 -30.32
N ALA A 122 15.58 -1.92 -29.28
CA ALA A 122 15.36 -3.36 -29.16
C ALA A 122 13.88 -3.67 -28.96
N LEU A 123 13.33 -4.59 -29.75
CA LEU A 123 11.93 -4.98 -29.70
C LEU A 123 11.75 -6.34 -29.05
N ASP A 124 12.55 -7.33 -29.42
CA ASP A 124 12.44 -8.71 -28.95
C ASP A 124 13.80 -9.43 -28.97
N LEU A 125 13.86 -10.61 -28.35
CA LEU A 125 14.98 -11.54 -28.46
C LEU A 125 14.76 -12.47 -29.64
N VAL A 126 15.82 -12.72 -30.39
CA VAL A 126 15.85 -13.77 -31.40
C VAL A 126 16.24 -15.06 -30.69
N LYS A 127 15.40 -16.10 -30.83
CA LYS A 127 15.63 -17.40 -30.19
C LYS A 127 15.61 -18.51 -31.22
N GLU A 128 16.61 -19.39 -31.15
CA GLU A 128 16.70 -20.60 -31.98
C GLU A 128 16.94 -21.80 -31.08
N ASN A 129 16.12 -22.84 -31.22
CA ASN A 129 16.16 -24.03 -30.37
C ASN A 129 16.18 -23.71 -28.86
N GLY A 130 15.43 -22.67 -28.45
CA GLY A 130 15.36 -22.20 -27.07
C GLY A 130 16.54 -21.34 -26.59
N LYS A 131 17.60 -21.16 -27.39
CA LYS A 131 18.77 -20.32 -27.06
C LYS A 131 18.60 -18.92 -27.61
N ILE A 132 19.04 -17.91 -26.85
CA ILE A 132 19.09 -16.53 -27.33
C ILE A 132 20.30 -16.38 -28.25
N VAL A 133 20.06 -15.90 -29.47
CA VAL A 133 21.08 -15.77 -30.54
C VAL A 133 21.14 -14.37 -31.15
N GLY A 134 20.36 -13.43 -30.62
CA GLY A 134 20.29 -12.08 -31.14
C GLY A 134 19.16 -11.25 -30.56
N VAL A 135 18.98 -10.07 -31.14
CA VAL A 135 17.93 -9.12 -30.80
C VAL A 135 17.26 -8.62 -32.09
N LYS A 136 15.93 -8.54 -32.05
CA LYS A 136 15.14 -7.87 -33.10
C LYS A 136 15.08 -6.38 -32.79
N VAL A 137 15.42 -5.53 -33.74
CA VAL A 137 15.51 -4.08 -33.55
C VAL A 137 14.67 -3.30 -34.56
N ALA A 138 14.23 -2.12 -34.16
CA ALA A 138 13.71 -1.09 -35.06
C ALA A 138 14.63 0.13 -35.00
N GLN A 139 15.25 0.45 -36.14
CA GLN A 139 16.06 1.65 -36.31
C GLN A 139 15.24 2.70 -37.05
N TRP A 140 15.32 3.97 -36.62
CA TRP A 140 14.60 5.05 -37.30
C TRP A 140 14.91 5.10 -38.79
N GLY A 141 13.86 5.11 -39.63
CA GLY A 141 13.98 5.14 -41.08
C GLY A 141 14.38 3.81 -41.74
N LYS A 142 14.36 2.69 -40.99
CA LYS A 142 14.59 1.35 -41.53
C LYS A 142 13.51 0.38 -41.06
N ASP A 143 13.30 -0.67 -41.84
CA ASP A 143 12.46 -1.79 -41.43
C ASP A 143 13.05 -2.54 -40.23
N GLU A 144 12.18 -3.25 -39.52
CA GLU A 144 12.60 -4.13 -38.44
C GLU A 144 13.55 -5.21 -38.97
N HIS A 145 14.67 -5.39 -38.29
CA HIS A 145 15.68 -6.39 -38.66
C HIS A 145 16.30 -7.03 -37.42
N GLU A 146 16.99 -8.16 -37.62
CA GLU A 146 17.68 -8.88 -36.57
C GLU A 146 19.15 -8.49 -36.53
N ILE A 147 19.71 -8.44 -35.32
CA ILE A 147 21.15 -8.37 -35.09
C ILE A 147 21.54 -9.60 -34.27
N ARG A 148 22.47 -10.39 -34.81
CA ARG A 148 22.89 -11.66 -34.22
C ARG A 148 24.10 -11.44 -33.29
N ALA A 149 24.05 -12.06 -32.12
CA ALA A 149 25.15 -12.12 -31.18
C ALA A 149 24.96 -13.28 -30.18
N PRO A 150 26.04 -13.98 -29.79
CA PRO A 150 25.98 -15.06 -28.82
C PRO A 150 25.77 -14.58 -27.37
N LEU A 151 25.98 -13.28 -27.07
CA LEU A 151 25.67 -12.67 -25.78
C LEU A 151 24.82 -11.41 -25.97
N ILE A 152 23.74 -11.31 -25.19
CA ILE A 152 22.93 -10.08 -25.08
C ILE A 152 23.04 -9.52 -23.67
N VAL A 153 23.29 -8.22 -23.54
CA VAL A 153 23.40 -7.51 -22.26
C VAL A 153 22.34 -6.43 -22.18
N SER A 154 21.40 -6.55 -21.25
CA SER A 154 20.40 -5.50 -20.99
C SER A 154 20.92 -4.49 -19.96
N ALA A 155 21.09 -3.25 -20.43
CA ALA A 155 21.41 -2.06 -19.64
C ALA A 155 20.33 -0.96 -19.84
N GLU A 156 19.08 -1.40 -20.09
CA GLU A 156 17.96 -0.55 -20.57
C GLU A 156 17.45 0.48 -19.56
N GLY A 157 17.89 0.39 -18.30
CA GLY A 157 17.41 1.20 -17.20
C GLY A 157 16.06 0.73 -16.65
N MET A 158 15.22 1.66 -16.18
CA MET A 158 13.96 1.38 -15.50
C MET A 158 12.97 0.51 -16.30
N GLU A 159 12.95 0.64 -17.63
CA GLU A 159 11.98 -0.06 -18.47
C GLU A 159 12.29 -1.54 -18.63
N ALA A 160 13.56 -1.95 -18.62
CA ALA A 160 14.07 -3.33 -18.62
C ALA A 160 13.23 -4.34 -19.45
N HIS A 161 12.71 -3.95 -20.62
CA HIS A 161 11.70 -4.75 -21.30
C HIS A 161 12.32 -5.97 -21.98
N ILE A 162 13.53 -5.89 -22.50
CA ILE A 162 14.24 -7.05 -23.03
C ILE A 162 14.69 -7.99 -21.90
N ALA A 163 15.12 -7.46 -20.75
CA ALA A 163 15.39 -8.28 -19.57
C ALA A 163 14.15 -9.11 -19.16
N ARG A 164 12.95 -8.51 -19.19
CA ARG A 164 11.71 -9.28 -18.95
C ARG A 164 11.45 -10.36 -20.01
N LYS A 165 11.75 -10.11 -21.28
CA LYS A 165 11.63 -11.11 -22.36
C LYS A 165 12.65 -12.25 -22.26
N ALA A 166 13.80 -12.00 -21.61
CA ALA A 166 14.74 -13.04 -21.18
C ALA A 166 14.24 -13.79 -19.93
N GLY A 167 13.13 -13.37 -19.32
CA GLY A 167 12.47 -14.01 -18.20
C GLY A 167 12.98 -13.58 -16.82
N PHE A 168 13.54 -12.38 -16.69
CA PHE A 168 13.84 -11.78 -15.38
C PHE A 168 12.62 -11.05 -14.82
N ASP A 169 12.40 -11.09 -13.50
CA ASP A 169 11.38 -10.27 -12.82
C ASP A 169 11.84 -8.82 -12.63
N ALA A 170 12.12 -8.16 -13.75
CA ALA A 170 12.55 -6.76 -13.81
C ALA A 170 11.38 -5.78 -13.70
N VAL A 171 10.21 -6.22 -13.23
CA VAL A 171 9.08 -5.32 -12.93
C VAL A 171 9.38 -4.58 -11.63
N HIS A 172 9.24 -3.27 -11.66
CA HIS A 172 9.33 -2.43 -10.48
C HIS A 172 7.95 -2.30 -9.84
N ARG A 173 7.84 -2.70 -8.57
CA ARG A 173 6.62 -2.45 -7.78
C ARG A 173 6.60 -0.98 -7.39
N LEU A 174 5.42 -0.42 -7.14
CA LEU A 174 5.29 0.99 -6.76
C LEU A 174 6.06 1.37 -5.48
N TYR A 175 6.29 0.41 -4.58
CA TYR A 175 7.09 0.60 -3.37
C TYR A 175 8.61 0.56 -3.63
N ASP A 176 9.02 -0.05 -4.75
CA ASP A 176 10.42 -0.20 -5.16
C ASP A 176 10.90 0.96 -6.05
N VAL A 177 10.10 2.01 -6.16
CA VAL A 177 10.40 3.19 -6.97
C VAL A 177 10.02 4.47 -6.24
N ASP A 178 10.71 5.54 -6.58
CA ASP A 178 10.30 6.91 -6.27
C ASP A 178 10.02 7.64 -7.58
N THR A 179 8.90 8.35 -7.63
CA THR A 179 8.57 9.34 -8.64
C THR A 179 9.18 10.68 -8.22
N CYS A 180 9.97 11.27 -9.10
CA CYS A 180 10.74 12.47 -8.83
C CYS A 180 10.29 13.64 -9.71
N TYR A 181 10.45 14.85 -9.17
CA TYR A 181 10.43 16.09 -9.96
C TYR A 181 11.61 16.96 -9.54
N GLN A 182 12.16 17.73 -10.47
CA GLN A 182 13.26 18.65 -10.20
C GLN A 182 13.21 19.87 -11.11
N TYR A 183 13.77 20.98 -10.61
CA TYR A 183 14.03 22.21 -11.31
C TYR A 183 15.52 22.50 -11.33
N GLU A 184 16.02 23.05 -12.43
CA GLU A 184 17.25 23.83 -12.40
C GLU A 184 16.89 25.29 -12.12
N MET A 185 17.47 25.90 -11.08
CA MET A 185 17.09 27.24 -10.61
C MET A 185 18.29 28.19 -10.45
N LYS A 186 18.04 29.49 -10.60
CA LYS A 186 19.04 30.57 -10.41
C LYS A 186 18.36 31.88 -9.96
N PRO A 187 18.96 32.68 -9.06
CA PRO A 187 20.22 32.43 -8.34
C PRO A 187 20.05 31.53 -7.12
N TYR A 188 21.10 30.81 -6.76
CA TYR A 188 21.25 30.09 -5.50
C TYR A 188 22.71 30.18 -5.03
N GLU A 189 22.94 30.71 -3.83
CA GLU A 189 24.26 30.75 -3.22
C GLU A 189 24.54 29.45 -2.47
N HIS A 190 25.72 28.87 -2.70
CA HIS A 190 26.07 27.58 -2.13
C HIS A 190 27.54 27.50 -1.73
N GLU A 191 27.83 26.63 -0.76
CA GLU A 191 29.19 26.35 -0.28
C GLU A 191 29.79 25.08 -0.90
N ASN A 192 29.30 24.67 -2.08
CA ASN A 192 29.68 23.42 -2.75
C ASN A 192 29.36 22.18 -1.89
N LEU A 193 28.24 22.24 -1.19
CA LEU A 193 27.67 21.15 -0.40
C LEU A 193 26.35 20.71 -1.03
N ILE A 194 26.13 19.40 -1.11
CA ILE A 194 24.80 18.86 -1.42
C ILE A 194 23.91 19.04 -0.21
N GLU A 195 22.70 19.57 -0.38
CA GLU A 195 21.73 19.69 0.72
C GLU A 195 20.66 18.60 0.60
N LEU A 196 20.40 17.88 1.68
CA LEU A 196 19.37 16.84 1.77
C LEU A 196 18.41 17.17 2.91
N TYR A 197 17.15 17.37 2.58
CA TYR A 197 16.09 17.73 3.53
C TYR A 197 15.23 16.53 3.89
N PHE A 198 15.09 16.30 5.18
CA PHE A 198 14.26 15.25 5.76
C PHE A 198 13.06 15.86 6.46
N GLY A 199 11.91 15.17 6.36
CA GLY A 199 10.76 15.45 7.20
C GLY A 199 9.44 15.49 6.46
N ASN A 200 8.37 15.18 7.20
CA ASN A 200 7.04 14.97 6.65
C ASN A 200 6.36 16.26 6.17
N LYS A 201 6.91 17.44 6.48
CA LYS A 201 6.43 18.71 5.93
C LYS A 201 6.96 19.00 4.52
N ILE A 202 8.14 18.49 4.19
CA ILE A 202 8.84 18.73 2.93
C ILE A 202 8.54 17.57 1.96
N ALA A 203 8.63 16.34 2.46
CA ALA A 203 8.27 15.13 1.73
C ALA A 203 7.41 14.21 2.64
N PRO A 204 6.07 14.39 2.67
CA PRO A 204 5.19 13.74 3.64
C PRO A 204 5.10 12.22 3.58
N ARG A 205 4.96 11.58 4.77
CA ARG A 205 3.77 10.78 5.15
C ARG A 205 3.59 10.42 6.64
N GLY A 206 2.32 10.41 7.08
CA GLY A 206 1.87 9.93 8.40
C GLY A 206 0.69 10.75 8.93
N TYR A 207 -0.48 10.59 8.34
CA TYR A 207 -1.72 11.27 8.74
C TYR A 207 -2.38 10.53 9.88
N CYS A 208 -3.02 11.27 10.79
CA CYS A 208 -3.11 10.79 12.16
C CYS A 208 -4.54 10.93 12.69
N LEU A 209 -5.05 9.83 13.22
CA LEU A 209 -6.37 9.72 13.83
C LEU A 209 -6.24 9.70 15.36
N THR A 210 -7.14 10.37 16.07
CA THR A 210 -7.18 10.24 17.54
C THR A 210 -7.58 8.80 17.92
N PRO A 211 -7.13 8.27 19.08
CA PRO A 211 -7.34 6.88 19.49
C PRO A 211 -8.81 6.42 19.47
N ASP A 212 -9.75 7.33 19.78
CA ASP A 212 -11.19 7.10 19.77
C ASP A 212 -11.80 6.94 18.36
N THR A 213 -11.01 7.28 17.33
CA THR A 213 -10.99 6.77 15.95
C THR A 213 -11.78 5.51 15.59
N GLU A 214 -13.09 5.49 15.42
CA GLU A 214 -13.79 4.23 15.07
C GLU A 214 -13.51 3.73 13.65
N ILE A 215 -13.04 2.48 13.54
CA ILE A 215 -12.76 1.77 12.29
C ILE A 215 -13.75 0.62 12.12
N ILE A 216 -14.30 0.48 10.90
CA ILE A 216 -15.14 -0.65 10.51
C ILE A 216 -14.21 -1.79 10.09
N ALA A 217 -14.12 -2.81 10.94
CA ALA A 217 -13.40 -4.04 10.68
C ALA A 217 -14.38 -5.17 10.31
N LYS A 218 -13.90 -6.24 9.71
CA LYS A 218 -14.73 -7.37 9.31
C LYS A 218 -15.37 -8.00 10.54
N ASN A 219 -16.70 -7.99 10.57
CA ASN A 219 -17.55 -8.44 11.69
C ASN A 219 -17.43 -7.63 13.01
N THR A 220 -16.81 -6.44 13.01
CA THR A 220 -16.73 -5.61 14.23
C THR A 220 -16.47 -4.13 13.96
N VAL A 221 -16.80 -3.25 14.90
CA VAL A 221 -16.42 -1.83 14.85
C VAL A 221 -15.67 -1.47 16.13
N LYS A 222 -14.42 -1.03 15.99
CA LYS A 222 -13.52 -0.77 17.12
C LYS A 222 -12.72 0.52 16.97
N PRO A 223 -12.26 1.13 18.07
CA PRO A 223 -11.31 2.24 18.00
C PRO A 223 -10.01 1.85 17.28
N ILE A 224 -9.39 2.80 16.58
CA ILE A 224 -8.22 2.57 15.73
C ILE A 224 -7.03 2.02 16.51
N ASN A 225 -6.85 2.47 17.75
CA ASN A 225 -5.78 2.00 18.62
C ASN A 225 -5.93 0.51 19.04
N ASN A 226 -7.07 -0.10 18.74
CA ASN A 226 -7.35 -1.52 19.00
C ASN A 226 -7.42 -2.36 17.72
N VAL A 227 -7.09 -1.79 16.56
CA VAL A 227 -7.00 -2.52 15.29
C VAL A 227 -5.65 -3.23 15.22
N ASN A 228 -5.68 -4.51 14.81
CA ASN A 228 -4.48 -5.35 14.75
C ASN A 228 -4.10 -5.68 13.30
N VAL A 229 -2.81 -5.94 13.08
CA VAL A 229 -2.30 -6.48 11.81
C VAL A 229 -2.99 -7.82 11.50
N GLY A 230 -3.36 -8.02 10.24
CA GLY A 230 -4.11 -9.19 9.76
C GLY A 230 -5.63 -9.02 9.82
N GLU A 231 -6.16 -8.06 10.57
CA GLU A 231 -7.60 -7.77 10.54
C GLU A 231 -7.98 -7.13 9.21
N GLU A 232 -9.11 -7.54 8.63
CA GLU A 232 -9.64 -6.86 7.44
C GLU A 232 -10.47 -5.66 7.85
N VAL A 233 -10.22 -4.49 7.25
CA VAL A 233 -10.99 -3.27 7.46
C VAL A 233 -11.63 -2.81 6.16
N LEU A 234 -12.72 -2.05 6.27
CA LEU A 234 -13.46 -1.57 5.11
C LEU A 234 -12.79 -0.33 4.52
N THR A 235 -12.33 -0.44 3.28
CA THR A 235 -11.62 0.62 2.53
C THR A 235 -12.39 1.02 1.28
N LEU A 236 -11.93 2.03 0.54
CA LEU A 236 -12.46 2.34 -0.80
C LEU A 236 -12.33 1.16 -1.79
N ASN A 237 -11.46 0.21 -1.48
CA ASN A 237 -11.21 -0.99 -2.28
C ASN A 237 -12.03 -2.21 -1.84
N GLY A 238 -12.87 -2.08 -0.80
CA GLY A 238 -13.59 -3.18 -0.18
C GLY A 238 -12.93 -3.63 1.13
N TRP A 239 -13.17 -4.87 1.55
CA TRP A 239 -12.46 -5.44 2.69
C TRP A 239 -10.98 -5.62 2.34
N THR A 240 -10.09 -5.17 3.22
CA THR A 240 -8.65 -5.21 2.96
C THR A 240 -7.89 -5.49 4.25
N PRO A 241 -6.93 -6.44 4.26
CA PRO A 241 -6.16 -6.75 5.45
C PRO A 241 -5.26 -5.58 5.86
N VAL A 242 -5.20 -5.32 7.17
CA VAL A 242 -4.26 -4.40 7.79
C VAL A 242 -2.87 -5.03 7.76
N THR A 243 -1.92 -4.38 7.09
CA THR A 243 -0.54 -4.87 6.93
C THR A 243 0.41 -4.33 7.99
N ALA A 244 0.09 -3.18 8.58
CA ALA A 244 0.82 -2.56 9.69
C ALA A 244 -0.08 -1.66 10.52
N THR A 245 0.31 -1.38 11.77
CA THR A 245 -0.30 -0.35 12.63
C THR A 245 0.81 0.55 13.16
N SER A 246 0.49 1.82 13.44
CA SER A 246 1.45 2.80 13.92
C SER A 246 0.80 3.83 14.85
N GLU A 247 1.60 4.39 15.75
CA GLU A 247 1.19 5.45 16.66
C GLU A 247 2.33 6.45 16.85
N ARG A 248 2.00 7.71 17.14
CA ARG A 248 2.96 8.75 17.52
C ARG A 248 2.34 9.74 18.49
N ASP A 249 3.17 10.42 19.27
CA ASP A 249 2.71 11.59 20.02
C ASP A 249 2.42 12.76 19.07
N TYR A 250 1.41 13.55 19.39
CA TYR A 250 0.99 14.73 18.63
C TYR A 250 0.60 15.84 19.59
N ASP A 251 1.14 17.02 19.35
CA ASP A 251 0.81 18.26 20.04
C ASP A 251 0.50 19.32 18.97
N GLY A 252 -0.79 19.56 18.71
CA GLY A 252 -1.21 20.38 17.58
C GLY A 252 -2.71 20.46 17.39
N LYS A 253 -3.14 21.00 16.24
CA LYS A 253 -4.58 21.12 15.93
C LYS A 253 -5.11 19.83 15.31
N ILE A 254 -6.19 19.32 15.87
CA ILE A 254 -7.03 18.30 15.24
C ILE A 254 -8.35 18.91 14.76
N VAL A 255 -8.98 18.26 13.81
CA VAL A 255 -10.35 18.50 13.36
C VAL A 255 -11.19 17.33 13.83
N ARG A 256 -12.21 17.61 14.65
CA ARG A 256 -13.28 16.65 14.94
C ARG A 256 -14.41 16.82 13.94
N ILE A 257 -14.63 15.78 13.15
CA ILE A 257 -15.67 15.73 12.13
C ILE A 257 -16.83 14.90 12.66
N THR A 258 -18.04 15.44 12.62
CA THR A 258 -19.26 14.68 12.90
C THR A 258 -20.17 14.74 11.69
N PRO A 259 -20.47 13.63 11.01
CA PRO A 259 -21.43 13.64 9.91
C PRO A 259 -22.87 13.78 10.40
N PHE A 260 -23.77 14.11 9.48
CA PHE A 260 -25.20 13.86 9.65
C PHE A 260 -25.45 12.35 9.69
N MET A 261 -26.56 11.93 10.30
CA MET A 261 -26.96 10.52 10.46
C MET A 261 -26.08 9.68 11.39
N LEU A 262 -24.81 10.00 11.63
CA LEU A 262 -24.00 9.34 12.66
C LEU A 262 -23.76 10.30 13.83
N ASN A 263 -23.97 9.81 15.05
CA ASN A 263 -23.70 10.58 16.27
C ASN A 263 -22.30 10.29 16.87
N GLN A 264 -21.39 9.83 16.02
CA GLN A 264 -19.98 9.55 16.32
C GLN A 264 -19.09 10.53 15.56
N SER A 265 -17.98 10.91 16.17
CA SER A 265 -17.03 11.86 15.60
C SER A 265 -15.70 11.17 15.35
N ALA A 266 -15.06 11.48 14.22
CA ALA A 266 -13.67 11.13 13.97
C ALA A 266 -12.79 12.33 14.31
N GLY A 267 -11.70 12.11 15.04
CA GLY A 267 -10.68 13.12 15.29
C GLY A 267 -9.49 12.88 14.38
N LEU A 268 -9.10 13.89 13.60
CA LEU A 268 -8.03 13.78 12.62
C LEU A 268 -7.09 14.97 12.73
N THR A 269 -5.80 14.80 12.49
CA THR A 269 -4.89 15.93 12.30
C THR A 269 -5.35 16.80 11.13
N VAL A 270 -5.11 18.11 11.18
CA VAL A 270 -5.57 19.06 10.14
C VAL A 270 -5.15 18.67 8.72
N ASP A 271 -4.01 18.01 8.55
CA ASP A 271 -3.52 17.60 7.22
C ASP A 271 -4.09 16.27 6.73
N HIS A 272 -4.82 15.52 7.56
CA HIS A 272 -5.36 14.21 7.22
C HIS A 272 -6.30 14.30 6.01
N LEU A 273 -6.01 13.54 4.95
CA LEU A 273 -6.84 13.54 3.75
C LEU A 273 -8.14 12.77 4.00
N VAL A 274 -9.26 13.45 3.77
CA VAL A 274 -10.59 12.88 3.88
C VAL A 274 -11.17 12.77 2.48
N PHE A 275 -11.66 11.57 2.14
CA PHE A 275 -12.34 11.37 0.88
C PHE A 275 -13.73 11.98 0.97
N VAL A 276 -13.98 12.98 0.12
CA VAL A 276 -15.20 13.76 0.15
C VAL A 276 -15.87 13.81 -1.20
N TRP A 277 -17.15 14.13 -1.19
CA TRP A 277 -17.93 14.44 -2.37
C TRP A 277 -18.48 15.86 -2.27
N ASN A 278 -18.42 16.59 -3.37
CA ASN A 278 -19.07 17.89 -3.53
C ASN A 278 -19.85 17.90 -4.85
N LYS A 279 -21.01 18.55 -4.89
CA LYS A 279 -21.83 18.62 -6.11
C LYS A 279 -21.12 19.27 -7.31
N LYS A 280 -20.22 20.23 -7.08
CA LYS A 280 -19.47 20.94 -8.15
C LYS A 280 -18.31 20.12 -8.71
N ILE A 281 -17.59 19.43 -7.83
CA ILE A 281 -16.29 18.81 -8.14
C ILE A 281 -16.43 17.28 -8.30
N GLY A 282 -17.46 16.68 -7.71
CA GLY A 282 -17.58 15.23 -7.58
C GLY A 282 -16.75 14.69 -6.40
N PHE A 283 -16.31 13.44 -6.52
CA PHE A 283 -15.46 12.77 -5.55
C PHE A 283 -14.03 13.32 -5.62
N HIS A 284 -13.43 13.68 -4.49
CA HIS A 284 -12.05 14.17 -4.41
C HIS A 284 -11.51 14.04 -2.97
N TRP A 285 -10.19 14.10 -2.83
CA TRP A 285 -9.54 14.19 -1.52
C TRP A 285 -9.45 15.64 -1.06
N LYS A 286 -9.56 15.84 0.25
CA LYS A 286 -9.40 17.15 0.86
C LYS A 286 -8.82 17.05 2.25
N LYS A 287 -7.91 17.96 2.63
CA LYS A 287 -7.36 17.98 3.99
C LYS A 287 -8.47 18.24 5.00
N ALA A 288 -8.41 17.57 6.15
CA ALA A 288 -9.41 17.70 7.21
C ALA A 288 -9.60 19.16 7.67
N GLY A 289 -8.50 19.93 7.73
CA GLY A 289 -8.47 21.35 8.08
C GLY A 289 -9.17 22.27 7.09
N GLU A 290 -9.37 21.83 5.85
CA GLU A 290 -9.97 22.63 4.78
C GLU A 290 -11.46 22.30 4.57
N LEU A 291 -11.98 21.28 5.26
CA LEU A 291 -13.34 20.81 5.11
C LEU A 291 -14.36 21.91 5.43
N LYS A 292 -15.46 21.92 4.69
CA LYS A 292 -16.57 22.86 4.84
C LYS A 292 -17.81 22.12 5.32
N LYS A 293 -18.39 22.60 6.42
CA LYS A 293 -19.63 22.08 7.01
C LYS A 293 -20.77 22.13 5.97
N SER A 294 -21.60 21.08 5.92
CA SER A 294 -22.79 21.06 5.07
C SER A 294 -23.96 21.74 5.79
N LYS A 295 -24.77 22.53 5.06
CA LYS A 295 -26.03 23.07 5.61
C LYS A 295 -27.16 22.06 5.47
N ARG A 296 -28.00 21.94 6.50
CA ARG A 296 -29.18 21.06 6.50
C ARG A 296 -30.14 21.48 5.37
N GLY A 297 -30.47 20.55 4.48
CA GLY A 297 -31.36 20.81 3.32
C GLY A 297 -30.72 21.49 2.12
N SER A 298 -29.46 21.96 2.21
CA SER A 298 -28.74 22.49 1.05
C SER A 298 -27.99 21.37 0.36
N HIS A 299 -28.44 20.95 -0.82
CA HIS A 299 -27.68 20.03 -1.68
C HIS A 299 -26.61 20.77 -2.51
N ARG A 300 -26.26 22.01 -2.15
CA ARG A 300 -25.43 22.90 -2.98
C ARG A 300 -24.18 23.47 -2.29
N ASN A 301 -24.12 23.51 -0.95
CA ASN A 301 -23.02 24.15 -0.20
C ASN A 301 -22.41 23.22 0.88
N GLY A 302 -21.12 22.93 0.75
CA GLY A 302 -20.31 22.18 1.74
C GLY A 302 -19.73 20.86 1.20
N ASP A 303 -18.89 20.22 2.00
CA ASP A 303 -18.28 18.92 1.70
C ASP A 303 -19.09 17.80 2.36
N TYR A 304 -19.12 16.63 1.72
CA TYR A 304 -19.80 15.44 2.21
C TYR A 304 -18.79 14.33 2.41
N LEU A 305 -18.86 13.62 3.54
CA LEU A 305 -18.04 12.45 3.79
C LEU A 305 -18.53 11.28 2.95
N VAL A 306 -17.58 10.52 2.41
CA VAL A 306 -17.84 9.36 1.57
C VAL A 306 -17.50 8.11 2.38
N PHE A 307 -18.51 7.26 2.59
CA PHE A 307 -18.34 5.97 3.26
C PHE A 307 -18.53 4.86 2.23
N PRO A 308 -17.53 3.98 2.03
CA PRO A 308 -17.68 2.83 1.14
C PRO A 308 -18.72 1.85 1.69
N LEU A 309 -19.48 1.23 0.79
CA LEU A 309 -20.19 -0.01 1.07
C LEU A 309 -19.28 -1.20 0.75
N PRO A 310 -19.41 -2.33 1.46
CA PRO A 310 -18.75 -3.57 1.07
C PRO A 310 -19.07 -3.90 -0.39
N LYS A 311 -18.02 -4.04 -1.21
CA LYS A 311 -18.17 -4.36 -2.64
C LYS A 311 -18.45 -5.86 -2.79
N ARG A 312 -19.43 -6.20 -3.62
CA ARG A 312 -19.57 -7.57 -4.17
C ARG A 312 -18.45 -7.77 -5.18
N SER A 313 -17.63 -8.81 -5.04
CA SER A 313 -16.67 -9.17 -6.10
C SER A 313 -17.45 -9.56 -7.36
N LYS A 314 -16.94 -9.20 -8.56
CA LYS A 314 -17.60 -9.54 -9.83
C LYS A 314 -17.77 -11.06 -10.05
N ASN A 315 -17.01 -11.88 -9.33
CA ASN A 315 -17.00 -13.34 -9.45
C ASN A 315 -17.46 -14.07 -8.16
N GLU A 316 -17.96 -13.36 -7.15
CA GLU A 316 -18.52 -13.98 -5.95
C GLU A 316 -20.05 -14.01 -6.05
N GLU A 317 -20.58 -15.08 -6.64
CA GLU A 317 -21.93 -15.52 -6.35
C GLU A 317 -21.86 -16.52 -5.20
N ILE A 318 -22.17 -16.04 -4.00
CA ILE A 318 -22.33 -16.92 -2.85
C ILE A 318 -23.74 -17.46 -2.95
N GLU A 319 -23.87 -18.68 -3.46
CA GLU A 319 -25.17 -19.35 -3.65
C GLU A 319 -25.55 -20.18 -2.42
N TYR A 320 -24.57 -20.63 -1.63
CA TYR A 320 -24.77 -21.42 -0.43
C TYR A 320 -23.71 -21.10 0.64
N ILE A 321 -24.00 -21.48 1.89
CA ILE A 321 -22.99 -21.58 2.95
C ILE A 321 -22.66 -23.04 3.21
N LYS A 322 -21.39 -23.34 3.42
CA LYS A 322 -20.95 -24.67 3.83
C LYS A 322 -20.97 -24.75 5.36
N VAL A 323 -21.83 -25.59 5.93
CA VAL A 323 -22.04 -25.70 7.38
C VAL A 323 -20.74 -26.11 8.09
N SER A 324 -19.96 -27.01 7.48
CA SER A 324 -18.66 -27.47 7.97
C SER A 324 -17.60 -26.37 8.10
N ASP A 325 -17.73 -25.23 7.41
CA ASP A 325 -16.81 -24.10 7.59
C ASP A 325 -17.00 -23.41 8.97
N TYR A 326 -18.15 -23.64 9.61
CA TYR A 326 -18.55 -23.02 10.87
C TYR A 326 -18.60 -24.01 12.05
N VAL A 327 -18.50 -25.30 11.78
CA VAL A 327 -18.49 -26.36 12.79
C VAL A 327 -17.13 -27.04 12.73
N LYS A 328 -16.34 -26.95 13.79
CA LYS A 328 -14.94 -27.43 13.80
C LYS A 328 -14.80 -28.92 14.08
N GLU A 329 -15.66 -29.47 14.94
CA GLU A 329 -15.58 -30.86 15.41
C GLU A 329 -16.96 -31.37 15.84
N GLY A 330 -17.07 -32.65 16.20
CA GLY A 330 -18.31 -33.24 16.70
C GLY A 330 -19.30 -33.71 15.62
N TYR A 331 -18.87 -33.83 14.36
CA TYR A 331 -19.66 -34.39 13.28
C TYR A 331 -18.86 -35.33 12.37
N ILE A 332 -19.58 -36.07 11.53
CA ILE A 332 -19.08 -36.89 10.41
C ILE A 332 -19.78 -36.37 9.14
N GLU A 333 -19.03 -36.17 8.06
CA GLU A 333 -19.58 -35.80 6.76
C GLU A 333 -19.74 -37.03 5.88
N GLU A 334 -20.95 -37.29 5.40
CA GLU A 334 -21.26 -38.41 4.50
C GLU A 334 -22.36 -38.01 3.51
N ASN A 335 -22.16 -38.28 2.21
CA ASN A 335 -23.14 -38.00 1.15
C ASN A 335 -23.69 -36.55 1.13
N GLY A 336 -22.86 -35.56 1.49
CA GLY A 336 -23.25 -34.14 1.55
C GLY A 336 -24.07 -33.73 2.78
N TYR A 337 -24.20 -34.62 3.77
CA TYR A 337 -24.84 -34.35 5.06
C TYR A 337 -23.83 -34.43 6.20
N LEU A 338 -24.04 -33.60 7.22
CA LEU A 338 -23.33 -33.65 8.48
C LEU A 338 -24.17 -34.40 9.52
N TYR A 339 -23.54 -35.40 10.14
CA TYR A 339 -24.12 -36.25 11.19
C TYR A 339 -23.41 -35.98 12.51
N PRO A 340 -24.12 -35.81 13.63
CA PRO A 340 -23.46 -35.63 14.92
C PRO A 340 -22.70 -36.89 15.32
N LYS A 341 -21.49 -36.69 15.87
CA LYS A 341 -20.63 -37.79 16.33
C LYS A 341 -21.30 -38.49 17.52
N GLY A 342 -21.37 -39.82 17.45
CA GLY A 342 -21.89 -40.66 18.54
C GLY A 342 -20.79 -41.13 19.49
N GLU A 343 -21.19 -41.49 20.72
CA GLU A 343 -20.38 -42.28 21.66
C GLU A 343 -21.18 -43.55 22.00
N ASN A 344 -20.66 -44.73 21.64
CA ASN A 344 -20.39 -45.79 22.62
C ASN A 344 -19.59 -47.00 22.08
N GLN A 345 -18.91 -47.62 23.04
CA GLN A 345 -17.94 -48.74 23.09
C GLN A 345 -17.96 -49.82 21.99
N GLY A 346 -16.79 -50.01 21.38
CA GLY A 346 -16.41 -51.25 20.68
C GLY A 346 -16.73 -51.28 19.19
N ALA A 347 -15.69 -51.12 18.37
CA ALA A 347 -15.66 -51.21 16.89
C ALA A 347 -16.31 -50.05 16.09
N GLU A 348 -15.49 -49.43 15.23
CA GLU A 348 -15.77 -48.47 14.14
C GLU A 348 -16.84 -47.38 14.38
N PHE A 349 -16.41 -46.11 14.45
CA PHE A 349 -17.27 -44.92 14.56
C PHE A 349 -18.49 -44.96 13.61
N LYS A 350 -19.70 -45.20 14.14
CA LYS A 350 -20.96 -44.99 13.41
C LYS A 350 -21.86 -43.99 14.15
N TYR A 351 -22.13 -42.89 13.45
CA TYR A 351 -23.00 -41.72 13.70
C TYR A 351 -24.18 -41.88 14.70
N LYS A 352 -24.52 -40.82 15.44
CA LYS A 352 -25.83 -40.69 16.12
C LYS A 352 -26.88 -40.33 15.06
N LEU A 353 -27.97 -41.11 14.96
CA LEU A 353 -29.12 -40.87 14.06
C LEU A 353 -29.94 -39.59 14.35
N ASN A 354 -29.40 -38.65 15.13
CA ASN A 354 -30.01 -37.34 15.35
C ASN A 354 -30.09 -36.55 14.03
N HIS A 355 -30.90 -35.48 14.02
CA HIS A 355 -31.18 -34.65 12.84
C HIS A 355 -29.93 -34.34 11.99
N LYS A 356 -29.81 -35.01 10.84
CA LYS A 356 -28.77 -34.77 9.83
C LYS A 356 -28.96 -33.39 9.18
N ILE A 357 -27.88 -32.66 8.95
CA ILE A 357 -27.93 -31.31 8.38
C ILE A 357 -27.25 -31.33 7.01
N LYS A 358 -27.88 -30.75 5.97
CA LYS A 358 -27.20 -30.58 4.67
C LYS A 358 -25.94 -29.74 4.86
N ASN A 359 -24.80 -30.22 4.35
CA ASN A 359 -23.54 -29.48 4.49
C ASN A 359 -23.55 -28.20 3.64
N GLN A 360 -24.33 -28.15 2.57
CA GLN A 360 -24.54 -26.94 1.77
C GLN A 360 -25.97 -26.42 2.00
N LEU A 361 -26.08 -25.24 2.60
CA LEU A 361 -27.35 -24.55 2.76
C LEU A 361 -27.43 -23.41 1.76
N GLU A 362 -28.31 -23.55 0.76
CA GLU A 362 -28.58 -22.51 -0.24
C GLU A 362 -29.07 -21.22 0.42
N LEU A 363 -28.56 -20.09 -0.04
CA LEU A 363 -28.90 -18.76 0.44
C LEU A 363 -30.24 -18.30 -0.14
N THR A 364 -31.32 -18.89 0.36
CA THR A 364 -32.69 -18.57 -0.04
C THR A 364 -33.26 -17.42 0.78
N PRO A 365 -34.27 -16.69 0.27
CA PRO A 365 -35.00 -15.69 1.07
C PRO A 365 -35.51 -16.25 2.41
N GLU A 366 -35.91 -17.51 2.46
CA GLU A 366 -36.39 -18.15 3.70
C GLU A 366 -35.28 -18.34 4.73
N LEU A 367 -34.10 -18.81 4.29
CA LEU A 367 -32.93 -18.94 5.17
C LEU A 367 -32.51 -17.58 5.73
N LEU A 368 -32.46 -16.56 4.89
CA LEU A 368 -32.10 -15.21 5.32
C LEU A 368 -33.17 -14.60 6.22
N GLU A 369 -34.46 -14.81 5.97
CA GLU A 369 -35.54 -14.39 6.88
C GLU A 369 -35.40 -15.08 8.26
N PHE A 370 -35.10 -16.38 8.27
CA PHE A 370 -34.84 -17.14 9.51
C PHE A 370 -33.63 -16.59 10.28
N PHE A 371 -32.52 -16.31 9.60
CA PHE A 371 -31.35 -15.64 10.20
C PHE A 371 -31.74 -14.29 10.82
N GLY A 372 -32.64 -13.56 10.17
CA GLY A 372 -33.14 -12.30 10.71
C GLY A 372 -33.88 -12.47 12.03
N TYR A 373 -34.80 -13.43 12.11
CA TYR A 373 -35.50 -13.74 13.37
C TYR A 373 -34.55 -14.22 14.46
N PHE A 374 -33.56 -15.04 14.11
CA PHE A 374 -32.55 -15.51 15.07
C PHE A 374 -31.72 -14.36 15.63
N VAL A 375 -31.25 -13.44 14.80
CA VAL A 375 -30.41 -12.34 15.27
C VAL A 375 -31.21 -11.40 16.19
N SER A 376 -32.49 -11.18 15.92
CA SER A 376 -33.35 -10.40 16.83
C SER A 376 -33.69 -11.15 18.13
N GLU A 377 -34.27 -12.34 18.02
CA GLU A 377 -35.00 -13.00 19.12
C GLU A 377 -34.42 -14.37 19.52
N GLY A 378 -33.32 -14.76 18.87
CA GLY A 378 -32.73 -16.07 18.99
C GLY A 378 -31.58 -16.15 19.98
N ASN A 379 -31.38 -17.36 20.49
CA ASN A 379 -30.18 -17.77 21.21
C ASN A 379 -29.83 -19.23 20.88
N VAL A 380 -28.62 -19.64 21.26
CA VAL A 380 -28.24 -21.06 21.27
C VAL A 380 -28.10 -21.51 22.71
N SER A 381 -28.85 -22.55 23.08
CA SER A 381 -28.80 -23.15 24.42
C SER A 381 -28.82 -24.67 24.32
N SER A 382 -27.94 -25.35 25.06
CA SER A 382 -27.78 -26.81 25.03
C SER A 382 -27.64 -27.40 23.62
N GLY A 383 -26.95 -26.67 22.73
CA GLY A 383 -26.78 -27.06 21.33
C GLY A 383 -28.00 -26.84 20.43
N ALA A 384 -29.12 -26.32 20.94
CA ALA A 384 -30.31 -26.05 20.15
C ALA A 384 -30.39 -24.58 19.72
N VAL A 385 -30.90 -24.33 18.52
CA VAL A 385 -31.24 -22.99 18.02
C VAL A 385 -32.67 -22.68 18.50
N ILE A 386 -32.82 -21.65 19.32
CA ILE A 386 -34.09 -21.27 19.95
C ILE A 386 -34.46 -19.87 19.51
N ILE A 387 -35.68 -19.67 19.03
CA ILE A 387 -36.25 -18.34 18.75
C ILE A 387 -37.52 -18.19 19.59
N SER A 388 -37.59 -17.10 20.36
CA SER A 388 -38.72 -16.85 21.27
C SER A 388 -39.55 -15.67 20.78
N ASN A 389 -40.88 -15.79 20.72
CA ASN A 389 -41.73 -14.65 20.40
C ASN A 389 -43.15 -14.81 20.96
N ALA A 390 -43.83 -13.69 21.23
CA ALA A 390 -45.22 -13.68 21.69
C ALA A 390 -46.22 -13.62 20.52
N ASP A 391 -45.82 -13.15 19.34
CA ASP A 391 -46.69 -13.13 18.15
C ASP A 391 -46.74 -14.52 17.50
N SER A 392 -47.91 -15.16 17.58
CA SER A 392 -48.15 -16.49 17.01
C SER A 392 -47.91 -16.55 15.50
N LYS A 393 -48.03 -15.42 14.77
CA LYS A 393 -47.71 -15.38 13.33
C LYS A 393 -46.22 -15.51 13.08
N ILE A 394 -45.39 -14.88 13.92
CA ILE A 394 -43.93 -15.03 13.85
C ILE A 394 -43.54 -16.45 14.23
N VAL A 395 -44.12 -16.99 15.30
CA VAL A 395 -43.88 -18.38 15.76
C VAL A 395 -44.17 -19.40 14.65
N ASN A 396 -45.35 -19.30 14.03
CA ASN A 396 -45.76 -20.18 12.94
C ASN A 396 -44.85 -20.02 11.71
N ARG A 397 -44.44 -18.79 11.37
CA ARG A 397 -43.53 -18.54 10.24
C ARG A 397 -42.14 -19.11 10.49
N VAL A 398 -41.59 -18.94 11.69
CA VAL A 398 -40.28 -19.49 12.09
C VAL A 398 -40.32 -21.02 12.07
N LYS A 399 -41.41 -21.63 12.54
CA LYS A 399 -41.65 -23.07 12.45
C LYS A 399 -41.62 -23.54 11.00
N GLU A 400 -42.47 -22.97 10.16
CA GLU A 400 -42.63 -23.32 8.74
C GLU A 400 -41.30 -23.25 7.99
N ILE A 401 -40.62 -22.10 8.00
CA ILE A 401 -39.39 -21.92 7.23
C ILE A 401 -38.25 -22.77 7.82
N GLY A 402 -38.15 -22.90 9.14
CA GLY A 402 -37.11 -23.70 9.77
C GLY A 402 -37.26 -25.20 9.46
N THR A 403 -38.50 -25.73 9.46
CA THR A 403 -38.77 -27.11 9.00
C THR A 403 -38.33 -27.29 7.55
N ASN A 404 -38.69 -26.36 6.66
CA ASN A 404 -38.34 -26.43 5.23
C ASN A 404 -36.83 -26.41 5.00
N ILE A 405 -36.10 -25.54 5.73
CA ILE A 405 -34.65 -25.37 5.60
C ILE A 405 -33.90 -26.58 6.17
N PHE A 406 -34.24 -27.00 7.40
CA PHE A 406 -33.45 -27.99 8.14
C PHE A 406 -33.93 -29.43 7.95
N GLY A 407 -35.13 -29.63 7.42
CA GLY A 407 -35.69 -30.95 7.11
C GLY A 407 -36.24 -31.71 8.32
N PHE A 408 -36.51 -31.03 9.43
CA PHE A 408 -37.15 -31.61 10.61
C PHE A 408 -37.96 -30.58 11.39
N GLU A 409 -39.00 -31.06 12.08
CA GLU A 409 -39.89 -30.22 12.89
C GLU A 409 -39.20 -29.74 14.19
N PRO A 410 -39.39 -28.47 14.60
CA PRO A 410 -38.92 -27.99 15.88
C PRO A 410 -39.83 -28.42 17.03
N HIS A 411 -39.30 -28.42 18.24
CA HIS A 411 -40.10 -28.46 19.46
C HIS A 411 -40.65 -27.06 19.78
N ILE A 412 -41.93 -26.97 20.13
CA ILE A 412 -42.56 -25.69 20.51
C ILE A 412 -42.97 -25.76 21.98
N PHE A 413 -42.40 -24.87 22.78
CA PHE A 413 -42.72 -24.74 24.21
C PHE A 413 -43.51 -23.46 24.46
N GLU A 414 -44.65 -23.58 25.14
CA GLU A 414 -45.37 -22.43 25.70
C GLU A 414 -44.72 -22.05 27.04
N GLN A 415 -44.41 -20.77 27.20
CA GLN A 415 -43.82 -20.24 28.42
C GLN A 415 -44.67 -19.09 28.97
N LYS A 416 -44.67 -18.95 30.31
CA LYS A 416 -45.34 -17.84 31.00
C LYS A 416 -44.36 -16.67 31.16
N ASP A 417 -44.72 -15.49 30.66
CA ASP A 417 -43.90 -14.28 30.85
C ASP A 417 -43.87 -13.91 32.34
N LYS A 418 -42.68 -13.98 32.97
CA LYS A 418 -42.48 -13.61 34.37
C LYS A 418 -42.59 -12.10 34.61
N GLY A 419 -42.45 -11.28 33.57
CA GLY A 419 -42.51 -9.81 33.62
C GLY A 419 -43.86 -9.21 33.28
N HIS A 420 -44.74 -9.93 32.56
CA HIS A 420 -46.09 -9.49 32.23
C HIS A 420 -47.11 -10.63 32.47
N PRO A 421 -47.74 -10.67 33.65
CA PRO A 421 -48.71 -11.70 33.99
C PRO A 421 -49.83 -11.77 32.95
N GLY A 422 -50.04 -12.96 32.35
CA GLY A 422 -51.09 -13.21 31.36
C GLY A 422 -50.64 -13.19 29.89
N LYS A 423 -49.42 -12.74 29.57
CA LYS A 423 -48.87 -12.87 28.21
C LYS A 423 -48.14 -14.20 28.06
N LYS A 424 -48.55 -14.97 27.05
CA LYS A 424 -47.87 -16.19 26.60
C LYS A 424 -46.77 -15.82 25.62
N TYR A 425 -45.64 -16.49 25.72
CA TYR A 425 -44.63 -16.48 24.67
C TYR A 425 -44.25 -17.92 24.31
N TYR A 426 -43.87 -18.13 23.05
CA TYR A 426 -43.55 -19.44 22.52
C TYR A 426 -42.08 -19.52 22.16
N GLN A 427 -41.45 -20.66 22.46
CA GLN A 427 -40.08 -20.97 22.06
C GLN A 427 -40.11 -22.03 20.97
N VAL A 428 -39.59 -21.69 19.79
CA VAL A 428 -39.39 -22.63 18.68
C VAL A 428 -37.95 -23.11 18.74
N GLN A 429 -37.77 -24.41 19.02
CA GLN A 429 -36.47 -25.02 19.29
C GLN A 429 -36.10 -26.08 18.24
N PHE A 430 -35.06 -25.80 17.46
CA PHE A 430 -34.41 -26.75 16.56
C PHE A 430 -33.23 -27.40 17.26
N ALA A 431 -33.43 -28.60 17.80
CA ALA A 431 -32.45 -29.32 18.60
C ALA A 431 -31.40 -30.03 17.73
N SER A 432 -30.32 -29.34 17.38
CA SER A 432 -29.19 -29.94 16.65
C SER A 432 -27.87 -29.29 17.04
N PRO A 433 -26.92 -30.03 17.65
CA PRO A 433 -25.64 -29.45 18.08
C PRO A 433 -24.83 -28.87 16.90
N ILE A 434 -25.01 -29.41 15.70
CA ILE A 434 -24.42 -28.89 14.46
C ILE A 434 -25.00 -27.50 14.15
N LEU A 435 -26.33 -27.34 14.20
CA LEU A 435 -26.97 -26.03 14.00
C LEU A 435 -26.57 -25.06 15.11
N GLY A 436 -26.56 -25.50 16.37
CA GLY A 436 -26.13 -24.67 17.50
C GLY A 436 -24.71 -24.14 17.32
N ALA A 437 -23.76 -24.99 16.94
CA ALA A 437 -22.37 -24.59 16.67
C ALA A 437 -22.28 -23.61 15.50
N MET A 438 -22.97 -23.89 14.39
CA MET A 438 -23.01 -23.01 13.21
C MET A 438 -23.56 -21.63 13.55
N PHE A 439 -24.71 -21.55 14.24
CA PHE A 439 -25.35 -20.28 14.58
C PHE A 439 -24.50 -19.46 15.56
N LYS A 440 -23.85 -20.10 16.55
CA LYS A 440 -22.89 -19.40 17.43
C LYS A 440 -21.73 -18.81 16.64
N ALA A 441 -21.16 -19.57 15.69
CA ALA A 441 -20.05 -19.09 14.87
C ALA A 441 -20.45 -17.92 13.96
N LEU A 442 -21.63 -18.00 13.33
CA LEU A 442 -22.16 -16.98 12.42
C LEU A 442 -22.52 -15.68 13.14
N PHE A 443 -23.26 -15.76 14.26
CA PHE A 443 -23.94 -14.61 14.86
C PHE A 443 -23.39 -14.18 16.22
N GLY A 444 -22.46 -14.93 16.80
CA GLY A 444 -21.90 -14.66 18.13
C GLY A 444 -22.78 -15.15 19.28
N GLU A 445 -22.27 -15.02 20.50
CA GLU A 445 -22.93 -15.45 21.74
C GLU A 445 -23.03 -14.27 22.73
N GLY A 446 -24.21 -14.11 23.35
CA GLY A 446 -24.52 -12.94 24.17
C GLY A 446 -24.97 -11.72 23.36
N CYS A 447 -25.78 -10.85 23.97
CA CYS A 447 -26.44 -9.73 23.29
C CYS A 447 -25.45 -8.67 22.77
N GLU A 448 -24.33 -8.48 23.47
CA GLU A 448 -23.26 -7.53 23.15
C GLU A 448 -22.35 -7.99 22.00
N ASN A 449 -22.22 -9.31 21.79
CA ASN A 449 -21.38 -9.88 20.73
C ASN A 449 -22.20 -10.31 19.50
N LYS A 450 -23.53 -10.12 19.52
CA LYS A 450 -24.38 -10.35 18.34
C LYS A 450 -23.81 -9.60 17.13
N LYS A 451 -23.72 -10.27 16.00
CA LYS A 451 -23.16 -9.73 14.75
C LYS A 451 -23.82 -10.38 13.54
N LEU A 452 -23.58 -9.82 12.36
CA LEU A 452 -23.92 -10.50 11.11
C LEU A 452 -22.65 -11.02 10.43
N PRO A 453 -22.68 -12.20 9.79
CA PRO A 453 -21.53 -12.72 9.08
C PRO A 453 -21.27 -11.88 7.82
N HIS A 454 -20.02 -11.48 7.59
CA HIS A 454 -19.65 -10.50 6.55
C HIS A 454 -20.24 -10.75 5.15
N PHE A 455 -20.46 -12.01 4.75
CA PHE A 455 -20.97 -12.36 3.43
C PHE A 455 -22.35 -11.75 3.13
N VAL A 456 -23.14 -11.43 4.17
CA VAL A 456 -24.48 -10.83 3.99
C VAL A 456 -24.44 -9.51 3.23
N HIS A 457 -23.33 -8.78 3.35
CA HIS A 457 -23.14 -7.49 2.68
C HIS A 457 -22.92 -7.63 1.17
N ALA A 458 -22.46 -8.79 0.71
CA ALA A 458 -22.26 -9.11 -0.70
C ALA A 458 -23.55 -9.61 -1.39
N LEU A 459 -24.58 -9.98 -0.63
CA LEU A 459 -25.82 -10.54 -1.18
C LEU A 459 -26.58 -9.55 -2.08
N ASP A 460 -27.41 -10.09 -2.95
CA ASP A 460 -28.32 -9.30 -3.77
C ASP A 460 -29.38 -8.57 -2.92
N LYS A 461 -30.10 -7.64 -3.56
CA LYS A 461 -31.13 -6.83 -2.89
C LYS A 461 -32.28 -7.67 -2.33
N LYS A 462 -32.68 -8.75 -2.99
CA LYS A 462 -33.81 -9.62 -2.60
C LYS A 462 -33.47 -10.37 -1.32
N LEU A 463 -32.28 -10.95 -1.24
CA LEU A 463 -31.79 -11.69 -0.07
C LEU A 463 -31.53 -10.76 1.12
N LYS A 464 -30.93 -9.59 0.89
CA LYS A 464 -30.78 -8.54 1.93
C LYS A 464 -32.13 -8.12 2.51
N LEU A 465 -33.14 -7.96 1.66
CA LEU A 465 -34.48 -7.58 2.09
C LEU A 465 -35.12 -8.67 2.95
N ALA A 466 -34.90 -9.95 2.64
CA ALA A 466 -35.42 -11.06 3.44
C ALA A 466 -34.80 -11.09 4.84
N LEU A 467 -33.48 -10.93 4.94
CA LEU A 467 -32.77 -10.80 6.22
C LEU A 467 -33.29 -9.62 7.05
N LEU A 468 -33.40 -8.44 6.44
CA LEU A 468 -33.91 -7.24 7.08
C LEU A 468 -35.38 -7.39 7.53
N LYS A 469 -36.21 -8.12 6.80
CA LYS A 469 -37.60 -8.40 7.19
C LYS A 469 -37.66 -9.22 8.49
N GLY A 470 -36.86 -10.27 8.60
CA GLY A 470 -36.79 -11.08 9.84
C GLY A 470 -36.34 -10.23 11.03
N LEU A 471 -35.24 -9.49 10.86
CA LEU A 471 -34.70 -8.58 11.89
C LEU A 471 -35.73 -7.56 12.38
N LEU A 472 -36.38 -6.85 11.45
CA LEU A 472 -37.30 -5.77 11.79
C LEU A 472 -38.62 -6.30 12.38
N LYS A 473 -39.13 -7.43 11.90
CA LYS A 473 -40.34 -8.04 12.49
C LYS A 473 -40.08 -8.56 13.90
N GLY A 474 -38.86 -9.03 14.18
CA GLY A 474 -38.48 -9.47 15.52
C GLY A 474 -38.45 -8.31 16.51
N GLU A 475 -37.66 -7.27 16.24
CA GLU A 475 -37.24 -6.32 17.30
C GLU A 475 -37.50 -4.84 17.00
N SER A 476 -38.16 -4.49 15.89
CA SER A 476 -38.36 -3.07 15.55
C SER A 476 -39.55 -2.44 16.25
N SER A 477 -39.43 -1.13 16.53
CA SER A 477 -40.51 -0.30 17.05
C SER A 477 -40.95 0.73 16.02
N LYS A 478 -42.26 0.95 15.89
CA LYS A 478 -42.86 1.97 15.01
C LYS A 478 -43.65 2.99 15.82
N TRP A 479 -43.41 4.29 15.58
CA TRP A 479 -44.19 5.39 16.18
C TRP A 479 -44.21 6.61 15.27
N LYS A 480 -45.06 7.59 15.59
CA LYS A 480 -45.09 8.88 14.89
C LYS A 480 -44.22 9.92 15.60
N SER A 481 -43.40 10.63 14.83
CA SER A 481 -42.69 11.82 15.32
C SER A 481 -43.66 12.94 15.69
N SER A 482 -43.17 13.95 16.41
CA SER A 482 -43.93 15.19 16.69
C SER A 482 -44.39 15.93 15.43
N GLU A 483 -43.74 15.69 14.29
CA GLU A 483 -44.12 16.21 12.96
C GLU A 483 -45.07 15.25 12.20
N GLY A 484 -45.64 14.24 12.85
CA GLY A 484 -46.58 13.27 12.25
C GLY A 484 -45.94 12.21 11.34
N LYS A 485 -44.62 12.24 11.14
CA LYS A 485 -43.89 11.27 10.28
C LYS A 485 -43.70 9.93 10.97
N ASP A 486 -43.93 8.83 10.24
CA ASP A 486 -43.61 7.48 10.68
C ASP A 486 -42.10 7.32 10.91
N ILE A 487 -41.74 6.79 12.08
CA ILE A 487 -40.38 6.40 12.43
C ILE A 487 -40.40 4.89 12.70
N VAL A 488 -39.48 4.19 12.05
CA VAL A 488 -39.11 2.81 12.39
C VAL A 488 -37.76 2.84 13.05
N SER A 489 -37.60 2.08 14.13
CA SER A 489 -36.35 2.00 14.87
C SER A 489 -35.98 0.58 15.25
N TYR A 490 -34.68 0.30 15.20
CA TYR A 490 -34.07 -0.93 15.66
C TYR A 490 -33.03 -0.58 16.74
N VAL A 491 -33.09 -1.24 17.89
CA VAL A 491 -32.22 -0.98 19.05
C VAL A 491 -31.41 -2.22 19.35
N SER A 492 -30.11 -2.07 19.59
CA SER A 492 -29.26 -3.15 20.08
C SER A 492 -28.15 -2.61 20.96
N ILE A 493 -27.69 -3.40 21.93
CA ILE A 493 -26.47 -3.10 22.67
C ILE A 493 -25.20 -3.46 21.88
N SER A 494 -25.32 -4.36 20.89
CA SER A 494 -24.23 -4.65 19.96
C SER A 494 -24.07 -3.52 18.96
N LYS A 495 -22.93 -2.85 19.07
CA LYS A 495 -22.53 -1.81 18.13
C LYS A 495 -22.25 -2.37 16.73
N SER A 496 -21.56 -3.51 16.66
CA SER A 496 -21.20 -4.16 15.40
C SER A 496 -22.44 -4.51 14.58
N LEU A 497 -23.45 -5.11 15.23
CA LEU A 497 -24.74 -5.42 14.59
C LEU A 497 -25.42 -4.17 14.02
N ILE A 498 -25.36 -3.05 14.73
CA ILE A 498 -25.98 -1.79 14.31
C ILE A 498 -25.30 -1.23 13.05
N TYR A 499 -23.97 -1.34 12.96
CA TYR A 499 -23.26 -0.96 11.75
C TYR A 499 -23.51 -1.92 10.59
N ASP A 500 -23.61 -3.23 10.85
CA ASP A 500 -23.97 -4.21 9.82
C ASP A 500 -25.36 -3.94 9.25
N ILE A 501 -26.38 -3.73 10.10
CA ILE A 501 -27.74 -3.39 9.66
C ILE A 501 -27.74 -2.08 8.88
N TRP A 502 -26.95 -1.10 9.31
CA TRP A 502 -26.82 0.18 8.60
C TRP A 502 -26.24 0.02 7.19
N MET A 503 -25.21 -0.81 7.01
CA MET A 503 -24.65 -1.14 5.69
C MET A 503 -25.62 -1.96 4.83
N LEU A 504 -26.35 -2.91 5.42
CA LEU A 504 -27.37 -3.71 4.73
C LEU A 504 -28.52 -2.84 4.20
N LEU A 505 -29.04 -1.95 5.04
CA LEU A 505 -30.05 -0.97 4.66
C LEU A 505 -29.54 -0.12 3.49
N ALA A 506 -28.29 0.37 3.57
CA ALA A 506 -27.72 1.21 2.52
C ALA A 506 -27.58 0.44 1.21
N GLY A 507 -27.21 -0.85 1.28
CA GLY A 507 -27.16 -1.76 0.14
C GLY A 507 -28.51 -2.01 -0.55
N ILE A 508 -29.64 -1.71 0.10
CA ILE A 508 -30.98 -1.77 -0.52
C ILE A 508 -31.58 -0.39 -0.84
N GLY A 509 -30.82 0.70 -0.64
CA GLY A 509 -31.24 2.05 -0.96
C GLY A 509 -31.69 2.91 0.23
N ILE A 510 -31.55 2.43 1.47
CA ILE A 510 -32.08 3.08 2.68
C ILE A 510 -30.92 3.41 3.63
N VAL A 511 -30.78 4.65 4.11
CA VAL A 511 -29.77 4.97 5.13
C VAL A 511 -30.46 5.46 6.40
N GLY A 512 -30.27 4.70 7.49
CA GLY A 512 -30.76 5.04 8.81
C GLY A 512 -29.81 5.96 9.58
N ALA A 513 -30.33 6.68 10.58
CA ALA A 513 -29.52 7.47 11.50
C ALA A 513 -29.14 6.63 12.72
N ILE A 514 -27.84 6.48 13.00
CA ILE A 514 -27.33 5.80 14.19
C ILE A 514 -27.23 6.80 15.35
N ARG A 515 -27.83 6.42 16.48
CA ARG A 515 -27.77 7.16 17.75
C ARG A 515 -27.27 6.24 18.86
N LYS A 516 -26.55 6.80 19.82
CA LYS A 516 -26.17 6.11 21.06
C LYS A 516 -27.00 6.65 22.22
N ASN A 517 -27.71 5.77 22.92
CA ASN A 517 -28.38 6.11 24.17
C ASN A 517 -27.36 6.01 25.32
N LYS A 518 -26.85 7.16 25.77
CA LYS A 518 -25.82 7.22 26.83
C LYS A 518 -26.23 6.57 28.16
N LYS A 519 -27.54 6.53 28.49
CA LYS A 519 -28.02 5.97 29.75
C LYS A 519 -28.12 4.43 29.73
N LYS A 520 -28.47 3.85 28.58
CA LYS A 520 -28.70 2.40 28.45
C LYS A 520 -27.55 1.64 27.79
N GLY A 521 -26.49 2.34 27.35
CA GLY A 521 -25.40 1.74 26.58
C GLY A 521 -25.79 1.23 25.18
N ALA A 522 -27.06 1.36 24.79
CA ALA A 522 -27.60 0.84 23.55
C ALA A 522 -27.44 1.81 22.37
N TYR A 523 -27.39 1.24 21.17
CA TYR A 523 -27.36 1.92 19.90
C TYR A 523 -28.69 1.74 19.18
N GLU A 524 -29.09 2.73 18.40
CA GLU A 524 -30.39 2.80 17.76
C GLU A 524 -30.23 3.25 16.31
N ILE A 525 -30.80 2.52 15.37
CA ILE A 525 -30.95 2.94 13.97
C ILE A 525 -32.36 3.48 13.78
N ARG A 526 -32.50 4.77 13.46
CA ARG A 526 -33.78 5.38 13.10
C ARG A 526 -33.90 5.59 11.60
N LEU A 527 -34.95 5.05 11.01
CA LEU A 527 -35.27 5.28 9.61
C LEU A 527 -36.10 6.58 9.51
N ARG A 528 -35.45 7.70 9.14
CA ARG A 528 -36.08 9.00 8.86
C ARG A 528 -35.46 9.60 7.60
N GLY A 529 -36.28 9.88 6.59
CA GLY A 529 -35.79 10.31 5.28
C GLY A 529 -35.12 11.71 5.25
N LYS A 530 -34.19 11.81 4.29
CA LYS A 530 -33.59 13.01 3.63
C LYS A 530 -32.42 13.73 4.31
N HIS A 531 -31.24 13.11 4.48
CA HIS A 531 -29.93 13.81 4.60
C HIS A 531 -28.72 12.95 4.16
N PHE A 532 -28.90 12.10 3.14
CA PHE A 532 -27.83 11.26 2.57
C PHE A 532 -28.02 11.13 1.06
N PHE A 533 -26.96 10.74 0.36
CA PHE A 533 -27.05 10.21 -0.99
C PHE A 533 -26.43 8.83 -1.04
N LEU A 534 -26.95 7.99 -1.93
CA LEU A 534 -26.29 6.76 -2.33
C LEU A 534 -25.84 6.98 -3.77
N LYS A 535 -24.54 6.82 -4.02
CA LYS A 535 -23.94 7.00 -5.35
C LYS A 535 -22.78 6.04 -5.49
N ASP A 536 -22.73 5.28 -6.57
CA ASP A 536 -21.60 4.42 -6.97
C ASP A 536 -21.06 3.50 -5.84
N ASN A 537 -21.95 2.87 -5.05
CA ASN A 537 -21.63 2.06 -3.85
C ASN A 537 -21.06 2.84 -2.64
N TYR A 538 -21.31 4.14 -2.57
CA TYR A 538 -20.94 4.97 -1.42
C TYR A 538 -22.16 5.53 -0.71
N ILE A 539 -22.11 5.58 0.62
CA ILE A 539 -22.97 6.42 1.45
C ILE A 539 -22.32 7.79 1.56
N ILE A 540 -23.02 8.82 1.10
CA ILE A 540 -22.54 10.21 1.13
C ILE A 540 -23.31 10.96 2.21
N LEU A 541 -22.62 11.35 3.28
CA LEU A 541 -23.20 12.05 4.43
C LEU A 541 -22.67 13.47 4.52
N GLY A 542 -23.56 14.44 4.71
CA GLY A 542 -23.12 15.81 4.95
C GLY A 542 -22.35 15.90 6.27
N ILE A 543 -21.42 16.83 6.37
CA ILE A 543 -20.72 17.14 7.61
C ILE A 543 -21.61 18.03 8.48
N ARG A 544 -22.06 17.51 9.64
CA ARG A 544 -22.91 18.24 10.60
C ARG A 544 -22.10 19.17 11.47
N ASN A 545 -20.95 18.74 12.00
CA ASN A 545 -20.07 19.56 12.82
C ASN A 545 -18.62 19.38 12.35
N LEU A 546 -17.89 20.49 12.36
CA LEU A 546 -16.44 20.59 12.24
C LEU A 546 -15.98 21.43 13.42
N LYS A 547 -15.13 20.86 14.27
CA LYS A 547 -14.52 21.58 15.39
C LYS A 547 -13.01 21.42 15.28
N VAL A 548 -12.32 22.55 15.14
CA VAL A 548 -10.86 22.57 15.26
C VAL A 548 -10.55 22.78 16.74
N GLU A 549 -9.72 21.92 17.31
CA GLU A 549 -9.28 22.04 18.70
C GLU A 549 -7.81 21.64 18.82
N HIS A 550 -7.15 22.17 19.84
CA HIS A 550 -5.82 21.74 20.19
C HIS A 550 -5.90 20.37 20.87
N TYR A 551 -5.00 19.47 20.52
CA TYR A 551 -4.91 18.11 21.04
C TYR A 551 -3.46 17.78 21.33
N LYS A 552 -3.25 17.25 22.53
CA LYS A 552 -1.98 16.71 22.99
C LYS A 552 -2.19 15.27 23.40
N GLY A 553 -1.57 14.33 22.71
CA GLY A 553 -1.71 12.90 22.96
C GLY A 553 -1.33 12.06 21.75
N LYS A 554 -1.54 10.75 21.86
CA LYS A 554 -1.21 9.84 20.76
C LYS A 554 -2.20 9.97 19.60
N VAL A 555 -1.66 9.80 18.41
CA VAL A 555 -2.43 9.63 17.19
C VAL A 555 -1.98 8.36 16.50
N TYR A 556 -2.91 7.74 15.77
CA TYR A 556 -2.81 6.40 15.24
C TYR A 556 -3.02 6.40 13.74
N ASP A 557 -2.45 5.39 13.09
CA ASP A 557 -2.72 5.06 11.71
C ASP A 557 -2.59 3.55 11.51
N ILE A 558 -3.09 3.08 10.39
CA ILE A 558 -3.01 1.68 9.99
C ILE A 558 -2.58 1.63 8.51
N GLU A 559 -1.98 0.55 8.02
CA GLU A 559 -1.72 0.34 6.58
C GLU A 559 -2.61 -0.76 5.96
N SER A 560 -3.09 -0.57 4.72
CA SER A 560 -3.58 -1.67 3.84
C SER A 560 -3.46 -1.34 2.36
N SER A 561 -3.75 -2.33 1.49
CA SER A 561 -3.82 -2.18 0.02
C SER A 561 -5.06 -1.41 -0.51
N GLY A 562 -5.80 -0.75 0.36
CA GLY A 562 -6.80 0.27 0.01
C GLY A 562 -6.71 1.48 0.92
N SER A 563 -7.13 2.66 0.42
CA SER A 563 -7.00 3.90 1.19
C SER A 563 -7.81 3.86 2.49
N PHE A 564 -7.08 3.68 3.58
CA PHE A 564 -7.14 4.44 4.82
C PHE A 564 -5.74 5.03 5.06
N CYS A 565 -5.61 6.02 5.94
CA CYS A 565 -4.45 6.93 5.90
C CYS A 565 -3.09 6.23 6.10
N PRO A 566 -1.97 6.74 5.50
CA PRO A 566 -0.70 6.00 5.55
C PRO A 566 0.58 6.80 5.96
N PHE A 567 1.59 6.04 6.44
CA PHE A 567 3.00 6.36 6.77
C PHE A 567 4.01 6.07 5.61
N PHE A 568 5.30 6.40 5.80
CA PHE A 568 6.22 7.03 4.83
C PHE A 568 7.26 6.14 4.12
N ALA A 569 7.90 6.74 3.11
CA ALA A 569 9.16 6.29 2.52
C ALA A 569 10.24 7.39 2.67
N VAL A 570 11.54 7.05 2.67
CA VAL A 570 12.64 8.03 2.77
C VAL A 570 12.69 8.83 1.48
N HIS A 571 12.07 10.00 1.50
CA HIS A 571 11.98 10.90 0.36
C HIS A 571 12.86 12.10 0.60
N ASN A 572 13.93 12.18 -0.17
CA ASN A 572 14.84 13.30 -0.10
C ASN A 572 14.27 14.43 -0.95
N CYS A 573 14.06 15.60 -0.34
CA CYS A 573 14.17 16.83 -1.11
C CYS A 573 15.64 17.24 -1.11
N TRP A 574 16.18 17.60 -2.27
CA TRP A 574 17.58 17.92 -2.41
C TRP A 574 17.82 19.27 -3.07
N ILE A 575 18.98 19.84 -2.76
CA ILE A 575 19.55 20.96 -3.49
C ILE A 575 20.99 20.59 -3.85
N PHE A 576 21.26 20.38 -5.13
CA PHE A 576 22.59 20.03 -5.64
C PHE A 576 23.17 21.27 -6.33
N PRO A 577 24.28 21.82 -5.85
CA PRO A 577 24.82 23.07 -6.37
C PRO A 577 25.43 22.88 -7.76
N LYS A 578 25.18 23.83 -8.67
CA LYS A 578 25.72 23.89 -10.03
C LYS A 578 26.45 25.21 -10.25
N SER A 579 27.32 25.26 -11.27
CA SER A 579 28.09 26.47 -11.57
C SER A 579 27.20 27.70 -11.76
N ASP A 580 27.79 28.89 -11.60
CA ASP A 580 27.14 30.17 -11.93
C ASP A 580 25.90 30.47 -11.09
N ARG A 581 25.95 30.12 -9.79
CA ARG A 581 24.87 30.34 -8.81
C ARG A 581 23.60 29.58 -9.21
N ARG A 582 23.77 28.37 -9.76
CA ARG A 582 22.65 27.50 -10.13
C ARG A 582 22.50 26.38 -9.09
N ALA A 583 21.31 25.81 -9.02
CA ALA A 583 21.10 24.58 -8.28
C ALA A 583 20.08 23.68 -8.97
N ASN A 584 20.30 22.37 -8.88
CA ASN A 584 19.29 21.37 -9.15
C ASN A 584 18.51 21.12 -7.85
N VAL A 585 17.26 21.57 -7.81
CA VAL A 585 16.36 21.44 -6.66
C VAL A 585 15.33 20.38 -7.00
N GLY A 586 15.25 19.32 -6.23
CA GLY A 586 14.31 18.23 -6.54
C GLY A 586 13.73 17.54 -5.33
N ILE A 587 12.75 16.68 -5.60
CA ILE A 587 12.09 15.84 -4.61
C ILE A 587 11.83 14.46 -5.23
N GLY A 588 12.04 13.41 -4.46
CA GLY A 588 11.64 12.04 -4.80
C GLY A 588 10.53 11.57 -3.88
N ILE A 589 9.48 10.97 -4.41
CA ILE A 589 8.31 10.51 -3.63
C ILE A 589 7.95 9.11 -4.08
N GLY A 590 7.74 8.20 -3.15
CA GLY A 590 7.49 6.78 -3.38
C GLY A 590 6.37 6.57 -4.38
N GLY A 591 6.55 5.66 -5.32
CA GLY A 591 5.59 5.41 -6.39
C GLY A 591 4.23 4.98 -5.86
N ASN A 592 4.19 4.33 -4.69
CA ASN A 592 2.96 3.99 -3.96
C ASN A 592 2.23 5.23 -3.42
N LEU A 593 2.89 6.39 -3.36
CA LEU A 593 2.33 7.67 -2.93
C LEU A 593 1.80 8.47 -4.11
N THR A 594 2.51 8.42 -5.25
CA THR A 594 2.21 9.25 -6.44
C THR A 594 1.22 8.60 -7.38
N ASN A 595 1.08 7.27 -7.32
CA ASN A 595 0.08 6.62 -8.14
C ASN A 595 -1.31 7.00 -7.66
N GLY A 596 -2.17 7.31 -8.62
CA GLY A 596 -3.57 7.47 -8.32
C GLY A 596 -4.19 6.15 -7.86
N ASP A 597 -5.27 6.21 -7.10
CA ASP A 597 -5.96 4.97 -6.77
C ASP A 597 -6.62 4.37 -8.02
N LYS A 598 -6.98 3.08 -7.96
CA LYS A 598 -7.64 2.38 -9.08
C LYS A 598 -9.01 2.96 -9.48
N ASN A 599 -9.48 4.01 -8.80
CA ASN A 599 -10.74 4.69 -9.05
C ASN A 599 -10.53 6.12 -9.63
N GLY A 600 -9.29 6.51 -9.97
CA GLY A 600 -8.98 7.76 -10.67
C GLY A 600 -8.65 8.95 -9.76
N LEU A 601 -8.32 8.74 -8.48
CA LEU A 601 -7.89 9.82 -7.57
C LEU A 601 -6.39 10.10 -7.74
N PRO A 602 -5.95 11.37 -7.86
CA PRO A 602 -4.53 11.67 -8.04
C PRO A 602 -3.73 11.35 -6.76
N GLY A 603 -2.57 10.70 -6.91
CA GLY A 603 -1.61 10.52 -5.82
C GLY A 603 -0.92 11.83 -5.45
N ALA A 604 0.05 11.76 -4.53
CA ALA A 604 0.94 12.88 -4.25
C ALA A 604 1.58 13.38 -5.55
N ASP A 605 1.54 14.69 -5.74
CA ASP A 605 2.15 15.36 -6.89
C ASP A 605 3.54 15.87 -6.46
N PRO A 606 4.64 15.24 -6.93
CA PRO A 606 5.98 15.67 -6.59
C PRO A 606 6.28 17.10 -7.02
N LYS A 607 5.73 17.55 -8.15
CA LYS A 607 5.91 18.92 -8.62
C LYS A 607 5.29 19.90 -7.64
N ARG A 608 4.03 19.68 -7.23
CA ARG A 608 3.34 20.56 -6.29
C ARG A 608 4.07 20.66 -4.95
N LEU A 609 4.59 19.55 -4.43
CA LEU A 609 5.33 19.51 -3.17
C LEU A 609 6.68 20.24 -3.29
N LEU A 610 7.36 20.09 -4.43
CA LEU A 610 8.56 20.84 -4.74
C LEU A 610 8.29 22.35 -4.84
N ASP A 611 7.21 22.74 -5.51
CA ASP A 611 6.78 24.14 -5.62
C ASP A 611 6.52 24.75 -4.23
N GLU A 612 5.89 24.00 -3.32
CA GLU A 612 5.66 24.39 -1.92
C GLU A 612 6.98 24.53 -1.14
N PHE A 613 7.92 23.60 -1.30
CA PHE A 613 9.24 23.69 -0.68
C PHE A 613 9.98 24.96 -1.15
N ILE A 614 10.02 25.20 -2.46
CA ILE A 614 10.67 26.36 -3.08
C ILE A 614 10.08 27.66 -2.56
N ALA A 615 8.75 27.80 -2.53
CA ALA A 615 8.06 29.00 -2.08
C ALA A 615 8.37 29.36 -0.61
N ASN A 616 8.71 28.36 0.22
CA ASN A 616 9.04 28.54 1.63
C ASN A 616 10.55 28.58 1.90
N HIS A 617 11.40 28.26 0.92
CA HIS A 617 12.84 28.24 1.09
C HIS A 617 13.42 29.67 0.98
N PRO A 618 14.23 30.14 1.97
CA PRO A 618 14.67 31.53 2.05
C PRO A 618 15.36 32.07 0.80
N GLN A 619 16.14 31.24 0.11
CA GLN A 619 16.86 31.63 -1.12
C GLN A 619 16.11 31.28 -2.41
N LEU A 620 15.29 30.22 -2.44
CA LEU A 620 14.71 29.71 -3.70
C LEU A 620 13.40 30.39 -4.07
N LYS A 621 12.68 30.96 -3.10
CA LYS A 621 11.42 31.67 -3.32
C LYS A 621 11.54 32.84 -4.31
N ASP A 622 12.73 33.43 -4.41
CA ASP A 622 13.06 34.56 -5.29
C ASP A 622 13.89 34.14 -6.51
N ALA A 623 14.16 32.83 -6.67
CA ALA A 623 14.91 32.27 -7.79
C ALA A 623 13.99 31.98 -9.00
N SER A 624 14.58 32.01 -10.19
CA SER A 624 13.92 31.66 -11.46
C SER A 624 14.25 30.23 -11.87
N THR A 625 13.25 29.54 -12.42
CA THR A 625 13.42 28.22 -13.05
C THR A 625 14.03 28.36 -14.44
N LEU A 626 15.06 27.56 -14.73
CA LEU A 626 15.75 27.49 -16.02
C LEU A 626 15.31 26.28 -16.85
N ASP A 627 15.10 25.14 -16.19
CA ASP A 627 14.67 23.87 -16.80
C ASP A 627 13.93 23.04 -15.75
N ASP A 628 13.13 22.07 -16.18
CA ASP A 628 12.40 21.17 -15.29
C ASP A 628 12.29 19.75 -15.83
N PHE A 629 12.22 18.76 -14.93
CA PHE A 629 12.15 17.36 -15.32
C PHE A 629 11.42 16.49 -14.30
N GLY A 630 10.59 15.58 -14.78
CA GLY A 630 9.94 14.53 -14.00
C GLY A 630 10.42 13.13 -14.39
N GLY A 631 10.66 12.27 -13.41
CA GLY A 631 11.21 10.93 -13.64
C GLY A 631 10.78 9.90 -12.60
N VAL A 632 11.25 8.66 -12.78
CA VAL A 632 11.07 7.58 -11.81
C VAL A 632 12.43 6.92 -11.59
N ILE A 633 12.79 6.68 -10.33
CA ILE A 633 14.03 6.04 -9.92
C ILE A 633 13.74 4.72 -9.20
N SER A 634 14.66 3.77 -9.30
CA SER A 634 14.59 2.51 -8.55
C SER A 634 15.18 2.71 -7.16
N VAL A 635 14.47 2.25 -6.14
CA VAL A 635 14.91 2.26 -4.73
C VAL A 635 14.67 0.90 -4.05
N GLY A 636 14.24 -0.10 -4.81
CA GLY A 636 13.95 -1.45 -4.34
C GLY A 636 15.18 -2.36 -4.23
N ALA A 637 14.92 -3.62 -3.90
CA ALA A 637 15.97 -4.64 -3.89
C ALA A 637 16.48 -4.94 -5.32
N PRO A 638 17.77 -5.30 -5.47
CA PRO A 638 18.32 -5.92 -6.68
C PRO A 638 17.51 -7.16 -7.10
N LEU A 639 17.62 -7.54 -8.39
CA LEU A 639 17.06 -8.83 -8.84
C LEU A 639 17.71 -10.02 -8.11
N ASP A 640 16.93 -11.10 -7.97
CA ASP A 640 17.44 -12.36 -7.41
C ASP A 640 18.47 -13.03 -8.32
N GLU A 641 18.38 -12.81 -9.63
CA GLU A 641 19.30 -13.35 -10.64
C GLU A 641 19.72 -12.25 -11.61
N PHE A 642 21.00 -12.23 -12.02
CA PHE A 642 21.51 -11.26 -13.01
C PHE A 642 21.91 -11.90 -14.35
N VAL A 643 21.95 -13.24 -14.41
CA VAL A 643 22.47 -13.96 -15.58
C VAL A 643 21.60 -15.17 -15.94
N LYS A 644 21.53 -15.45 -17.25
CA LYS A 644 20.96 -16.66 -17.85
C LYS A 644 21.87 -17.11 -18.99
N ASP A 645 21.56 -18.24 -19.61
CA ASP A 645 22.25 -18.65 -20.85
C ASP A 645 22.13 -17.52 -21.89
N ASN A 646 23.28 -17.10 -22.42
CA ASN A 646 23.43 -16.08 -23.45
C ASN A 646 22.90 -14.68 -23.07
N PHE A 647 22.65 -14.41 -21.78
CA PHE A 647 22.05 -13.14 -21.36
C PHE A 647 22.56 -12.63 -20.00
N MET A 648 22.85 -11.32 -19.93
CA MET A 648 23.15 -10.61 -18.68
C MET A 648 22.25 -9.39 -18.51
N VAL A 649 21.89 -9.05 -17.28
CA VAL A 649 21.22 -7.79 -16.95
C VAL A 649 22.07 -6.99 -15.96
N ILE A 650 22.25 -5.70 -16.23
CA ILE A 650 23.16 -4.82 -15.48
C ILE A 650 22.54 -3.45 -15.17
N GLY A 651 23.06 -2.80 -14.13
CA GLY A 651 22.70 -1.44 -13.72
C GLY A 651 21.26 -1.35 -13.23
N THR A 652 20.58 -0.24 -13.55
CA THR A 652 19.18 -0.03 -13.13
C THR A 652 18.22 -1.09 -13.70
N ALA A 653 18.54 -1.73 -14.84
CA ALA A 653 17.73 -2.84 -15.34
C ALA A 653 17.78 -4.06 -14.41
N ALA A 654 18.89 -4.24 -13.68
CA ALA A 654 19.07 -5.24 -12.63
C ALA A 654 18.68 -4.72 -11.22
N LYS A 655 18.09 -3.52 -11.13
CA LYS A 655 17.77 -2.82 -9.87
C LYS A 655 19.00 -2.59 -8.98
N GLN A 656 20.19 -2.44 -9.58
CA GLN A 656 21.44 -2.18 -8.87
C GLN A 656 21.60 -0.67 -8.62
N VAL A 657 20.75 -0.13 -7.75
CA VAL A 657 20.68 1.29 -7.37
C VAL A 657 20.74 1.41 -5.86
N ASP A 658 21.29 2.51 -5.33
CA ASP A 658 21.27 2.76 -3.90
C ASP A 658 19.83 3.04 -3.40
N PRO A 659 19.31 2.28 -2.43
CA PRO A 659 17.93 2.40 -1.99
C PRO A 659 17.67 3.61 -1.08
N ILE A 660 18.70 4.27 -0.52
CA ILE A 660 18.53 5.41 0.39
C ILE A 660 18.40 6.72 -0.37
N HIS A 661 19.25 6.91 -1.39
CA HIS A 661 19.35 8.18 -2.11
C HIS A 661 19.11 8.04 -3.62
N GLY A 662 18.83 6.84 -4.13
CA GLY A 662 18.56 6.60 -5.55
C GLY A 662 19.77 6.77 -6.48
N GLY A 663 20.97 6.91 -5.92
CA GLY A 663 22.19 7.10 -6.70
C GLY A 663 22.62 5.79 -7.36
N GLY A 664 22.81 5.82 -8.68
CA GLY A 664 23.11 4.62 -9.46
C GLY A 664 24.28 4.75 -10.42
N ILE A 665 24.88 5.94 -10.61
CA ILE A 665 25.92 6.14 -11.65
C ILE A 665 27.15 5.27 -11.37
N ALA A 666 27.73 5.41 -10.17
CA ALA A 666 28.88 4.62 -9.74
C ALA A 666 28.59 3.11 -9.78
N LEU A 667 27.45 2.70 -9.19
CA LEU A 667 27.02 1.29 -9.15
C LEU A 667 26.83 0.71 -10.56
N ALA A 668 26.27 1.51 -11.48
CA ALA A 668 26.07 1.15 -12.88
C ALA A 668 27.40 0.94 -13.60
N MET A 669 28.37 1.85 -13.41
CA MET A 669 29.69 1.70 -14.02
C MET A 669 30.42 0.48 -13.48
N GLU A 670 30.43 0.30 -12.16
CA GLU A 670 31.03 -0.85 -11.48
C GLU A 670 30.45 -2.19 -11.98
N CYS A 671 29.13 -2.30 -12.07
CA CYS A 671 28.50 -3.53 -12.54
C CYS A 671 28.74 -3.78 -14.04
N GLY A 672 28.84 -2.72 -14.86
CA GLY A 672 29.23 -2.82 -16.26
C GLY A 672 30.63 -3.38 -16.43
N VAL A 673 31.61 -2.87 -15.67
CA VAL A 673 33.00 -3.37 -15.65
C VAL A 673 33.05 -4.82 -15.19
N LEU A 674 32.43 -5.13 -14.04
CA LEU A 674 32.37 -6.49 -13.49
C LEU A 674 31.75 -7.50 -14.45
N ALA A 675 30.67 -7.12 -15.13
CA ALA A 675 29.99 -7.97 -16.10
C ALA A 675 30.85 -8.20 -17.35
N ALA A 676 31.54 -7.16 -17.85
CA ALA A 676 32.41 -7.26 -19.01
C ALA A 676 33.61 -8.18 -18.74
N ASP A 677 34.27 -8.05 -17.59
CA ASP A 677 35.36 -8.95 -17.17
C ASP A 677 34.94 -10.43 -17.28
N VAL A 678 33.73 -10.75 -16.81
CA VAL A 678 33.21 -12.11 -16.81
C VAL A 678 32.81 -12.55 -18.21
N ALA A 679 32.20 -11.67 -19.02
CA ALA A 679 31.86 -11.95 -20.41
C ALA A 679 33.12 -12.26 -21.25
N VAL A 680 34.20 -11.51 -21.07
CA VAL A 680 35.48 -11.74 -21.75
C VAL A 680 36.02 -13.14 -21.41
N LYS A 681 36.04 -13.52 -20.13
CA LYS A 681 36.46 -14.86 -19.69
C LYS A 681 35.55 -15.98 -20.21
N ALA A 682 34.25 -15.72 -20.30
CA ALA A 682 33.25 -16.69 -20.74
C ALA A 682 33.28 -16.92 -22.27
N LYS A 683 33.81 -15.99 -23.06
CA LYS A 683 33.86 -16.08 -24.54
C LYS A 683 34.42 -17.41 -25.04
N SER A 684 35.53 -17.89 -24.47
CA SER A 684 36.16 -19.16 -24.87
C SER A 684 35.43 -20.42 -24.37
N LYS A 685 34.56 -20.28 -23.36
CA LYS A 685 33.81 -21.39 -22.73
C LYS A 685 32.34 -21.45 -23.18
N GLY A 686 31.90 -20.45 -23.94
CA GLY A 686 30.50 -20.21 -24.27
C GLY A 686 29.74 -19.52 -23.13
N TYR A 687 28.72 -18.74 -23.49
CA TYR A 687 27.93 -17.94 -22.56
C TYR A 687 26.81 -18.76 -21.89
N THR A 688 27.17 -19.70 -21.03
CA THR A 688 26.20 -20.42 -20.19
C THR A 688 25.95 -19.65 -18.88
N LYS A 689 24.81 -19.88 -18.23
CA LYS A 689 24.50 -19.36 -16.90
C LYS A 689 25.63 -19.65 -15.91
N GLN A 690 26.19 -20.86 -15.97
CA GLN A 690 27.31 -21.26 -15.11
C GLN A 690 28.57 -20.42 -15.36
N SER A 691 28.93 -20.18 -16.63
CA SER A 691 30.09 -19.36 -16.98
C SER A 691 29.93 -17.89 -16.58
N LEU A 692 28.69 -17.39 -16.57
CA LEU A 692 28.35 -16.00 -16.26
C LEU A 692 28.10 -15.75 -14.76
N MET A 693 27.87 -16.81 -13.97
CA MET A 693 27.52 -16.73 -12.54
C MET A 693 28.58 -16.02 -11.68
N GLU A 694 29.84 -15.98 -12.13
CA GLU A 694 30.91 -15.24 -11.45
C GLU A 694 30.56 -13.75 -11.28
N TYR A 695 29.87 -13.13 -12.25
CA TYR A 695 29.45 -11.73 -12.16
C TYR A 695 28.45 -11.52 -11.02
N GLU A 696 27.42 -12.37 -10.96
CA GLU A 696 26.40 -12.30 -9.93
C GLU A 696 27.00 -12.49 -8.54
N LYS A 697 27.88 -13.50 -8.39
CA LYS A 697 28.56 -13.77 -7.13
C LYS A 697 29.44 -12.61 -6.68
N ARG A 698 30.33 -12.12 -7.56
CA ARG A 698 31.25 -11.00 -7.25
C ARG A 698 30.48 -9.75 -6.81
N TRP A 699 29.41 -9.39 -7.51
CA TRP A 699 28.61 -8.22 -7.16
C TRP A 699 27.88 -8.40 -5.83
N LYS A 700 27.20 -9.54 -5.61
CA LYS A 700 26.46 -9.81 -4.37
C LYS A 700 27.38 -9.84 -3.14
N GLU A 701 28.58 -10.40 -3.26
CA GLU A 701 29.53 -10.53 -2.14
C GLU A 701 30.22 -9.22 -1.74
N THR A 702 30.25 -8.24 -2.64
CA THR A 702 30.89 -6.93 -2.44
C THR A 702 29.84 -5.84 -2.25
N THR A 703 29.40 -5.22 -3.34
CA THR A 703 28.48 -4.08 -3.36
C THR A 703 27.07 -4.46 -2.95
N GLY A 704 26.61 -5.67 -3.28
CA GLY A 704 25.30 -6.18 -2.87
C GLY A 704 25.10 -6.22 -1.35
N LYS A 705 26.13 -6.55 -0.56
CA LYS A 705 26.05 -6.51 0.91
C LYS A 705 25.80 -5.09 1.44
N LYS A 706 26.46 -4.09 0.84
CA LYS A 706 26.26 -2.67 1.20
C LYS A 706 24.85 -2.22 0.85
N VAL A 707 24.39 -2.53 -0.37
CA VAL A 707 23.03 -2.23 -0.84
C VAL A 707 21.98 -2.89 0.05
N ALA A 708 22.16 -4.15 0.46
CA ALA A 708 21.23 -4.86 1.34
C ALA A 708 21.11 -4.18 2.73
N LYS A 709 22.25 -3.78 3.33
CA LYS A 709 22.26 -3.03 4.59
C LYS A 709 21.55 -1.67 4.45
N ARG A 710 21.77 -0.97 3.33
CA ARG A 710 21.11 0.32 3.05
C ARG A 710 19.61 0.16 2.79
N LEU A 711 19.19 -0.95 2.15
CA LEU A 711 17.77 -1.27 1.99
C LEU A 711 17.11 -1.53 3.34
N LEU A 712 17.81 -2.21 4.25
CA LEU A 712 17.33 -2.41 5.62
C LEU A 712 17.25 -1.09 6.38
N LEU A 713 18.28 -0.24 6.26
CA LEU A 713 18.26 1.14 6.78
C LEU A 713 17.06 1.90 6.24
N ARG A 714 16.79 1.85 4.92
CA ARG A 714 15.61 2.48 4.32
C ARG A 714 14.36 1.98 5.02
N LYS A 715 14.09 0.67 5.01
CA LYS A 715 12.89 0.07 5.64
C LYS A 715 12.72 0.40 7.13
N VAL A 716 13.82 0.62 7.86
CA VAL A 716 13.81 1.04 9.26
C VAL A 716 13.53 2.53 9.36
N LEU A 717 14.23 3.33 8.56
CA LEU A 717 14.02 4.76 8.48
C LEU A 717 12.57 5.03 8.16
N GLU A 718 11.93 4.32 7.22
CA GLU A 718 10.51 4.36 6.81
C GLU A 718 9.47 4.12 7.93
N LYS A 719 9.91 3.83 9.15
CA LYS A 719 9.05 3.61 10.32
C LYS A 719 9.14 4.72 11.39
N LEU A 720 10.03 5.69 11.22
CA LEU A 720 10.36 6.78 12.16
C LEU A 720 9.61 8.12 11.90
N ASN A 721 8.91 8.70 12.87
CA ASN A 721 8.27 10.01 12.64
C ASN A 721 9.27 11.19 12.72
N ASP A 722 8.80 12.42 12.44
CA ASP A 722 9.63 13.63 12.50
C ASP A 722 10.32 13.82 13.86
N ASP A 723 9.67 13.48 14.98
CA ASP A 723 10.26 13.60 16.32
C ASP A 723 11.33 12.54 16.57
N ASP A 724 11.15 11.33 16.04
CA ASP A 724 12.16 10.28 16.08
C ASP A 724 13.38 10.69 15.24
N LEU A 725 13.16 11.24 14.04
CA LEU A 725 14.23 11.79 13.20
C LEU A 725 14.94 12.93 13.94
N ASN A 726 14.21 13.92 14.45
CA ASN A 726 14.79 15.01 15.24
C ASN A 726 15.64 14.49 16.41
N HIS A 727 15.16 13.47 17.13
CA HIS A 727 15.92 12.82 18.19
C HIS A 727 17.19 12.15 17.66
N ILE A 728 17.11 11.44 16.54
CA ILE A 728 18.26 10.78 15.91
C ILE A 728 19.30 11.82 15.51
N PHE A 729 18.90 12.85 14.76
CA PHE A 729 19.77 13.97 14.37
C PHE A 729 20.32 14.74 15.59
N ASN A 730 19.63 14.70 16.73
CA ASN A 730 20.14 15.23 17.99
C ASN A 730 21.18 14.34 18.67
N SER A 731 21.13 13.04 18.42
CA SER A 731 21.95 12.04 19.11
C SER A 731 23.21 11.63 18.34
N ILE A 732 23.24 11.88 17.02
CA ILE A 732 24.33 11.42 16.15
C ILE A 732 25.22 12.59 15.70
N THR A 733 26.49 12.29 15.48
CA THR A 733 27.51 13.22 14.97
C THR A 733 27.81 12.96 13.49
N GLN A 734 28.63 13.82 12.85
CA GLN A 734 29.16 13.58 11.51
C GLN A 734 29.86 12.22 11.39
N LYS A 735 30.62 11.80 12.42
CA LYS A 735 31.27 10.48 12.45
C LYS A 735 30.25 9.34 12.43
N ASP A 736 29.19 9.47 13.23
CA ASP A 736 28.12 8.48 13.28
C ASP A 736 27.37 8.39 11.94
N LEU A 737 27.21 9.51 11.23
CA LEU A 737 26.62 9.52 9.90
C LEU A 737 27.48 8.73 8.89
N ASN A 738 28.81 8.85 8.96
CA ASN A 738 29.72 8.05 8.14
C ASN A 738 29.56 6.55 8.45
N ASP A 739 29.45 6.19 9.73
CA ASP A 739 29.22 4.81 10.16
C ASP A 739 27.88 4.27 9.62
N VAL A 740 26.79 5.05 9.72
CA VAL A 740 25.47 4.70 9.15
C VAL A 740 25.57 4.49 7.63
N MET A 741 26.21 5.39 6.90
CA MET A 741 26.35 5.29 5.44
C MET A 741 27.26 4.13 5.00
N ALA A 742 28.20 3.72 5.85
CA ALA A 742 29.04 2.53 5.66
C ALA A 742 28.32 1.22 6.05
N GLY A 743 27.14 1.29 6.67
CA GLY A 743 26.40 0.13 7.15
C GLY A 743 26.88 -0.41 8.50
N ASN A 744 27.50 0.45 9.32
CA ASN A 744 27.96 0.19 10.68
C ASN A 744 27.00 0.84 11.68
N PHE A 745 25.92 0.12 12.03
CA PHE A 745 24.82 0.74 12.77
C PHE A 745 24.94 0.67 14.30
N ALA A 746 25.77 -0.23 14.85
CA ALA A 746 25.80 -0.51 16.29
C ALA A 746 26.05 0.73 17.15
N GLY A 747 27.14 1.46 16.90
CA GLY A 747 27.47 2.69 17.65
C GLY A 747 26.39 3.77 17.55
N PRO A 748 25.97 4.17 16.34
CA PRO A 748 24.89 5.13 16.15
C PRO A 748 23.58 4.71 16.83
N VAL A 749 23.16 3.44 16.70
CA VAL A 749 21.93 2.92 17.31
C VAL A 749 22.03 2.96 18.84
N THR A 750 23.15 2.56 19.43
CA THR A 750 23.35 2.64 20.89
C THR A 750 23.18 4.07 21.40
N LYS A 751 23.76 5.06 20.71
CA LYS A 751 23.63 6.49 21.09
C LYS A 751 22.19 6.97 21.01
N VAL A 752 21.50 6.65 19.92
CA VAL A 752 20.10 7.04 19.72
C VAL A 752 19.20 6.42 20.80
N VAL A 753 19.38 5.12 21.08
CA VAL A 753 18.56 4.36 22.03
C VAL A 753 18.83 4.79 23.47
N ALA A 754 20.05 5.22 23.82
CA ALA A 754 20.37 5.72 25.16
C ALA A 754 19.48 6.90 25.58
N GLY A 755 19.16 7.81 24.64
CA GLY A 755 18.25 8.92 24.89
C GLY A 755 16.76 8.60 24.67
N ARG A 756 16.45 7.49 23.99
CA ARG A 756 15.06 7.11 23.64
C ARG A 756 14.89 5.58 23.50
N PRO A 757 14.85 4.82 24.61
CA PRO A 757 14.90 3.35 24.61
C PRO A 757 13.82 2.65 23.77
N GLN A 758 12.64 3.27 23.63
CA GLN A 758 11.54 2.76 22.81
C GLN A 758 11.90 2.60 21.33
N LEU A 759 12.86 3.36 20.82
CA LEU A 759 13.34 3.23 19.44
C LEU A 759 14.06 1.91 19.19
N LEU A 760 14.49 1.19 20.24
CA LEU A 760 15.11 -0.13 20.09
C LEU A 760 14.19 -1.12 19.36
N LYS A 761 12.86 -1.01 19.52
CA LYS A 761 11.89 -1.88 18.82
C LYS A 761 11.98 -1.77 17.30
N VAL A 762 12.39 -0.61 16.79
CA VAL A 762 12.45 -0.31 15.36
C VAL A 762 13.89 -0.42 14.86
N LEU A 763 14.86 0.06 15.64
CA LEU A 763 16.28 0.09 15.28
C LEU A 763 17.02 -1.24 15.51
N SER A 764 16.46 -2.16 16.30
CA SER A 764 17.09 -3.48 16.56
C SER A 764 17.37 -4.26 15.28
N ALA A 765 16.51 -4.09 14.27
CA ALA A 765 16.71 -4.70 12.95
C ALA A 765 18.02 -4.27 12.26
N LEU A 766 18.60 -3.12 12.61
CA LEU A 766 19.87 -2.66 12.04
C LEU A 766 21.10 -3.32 12.68
N ILE A 767 20.94 -3.91 13.86
CA ILE A 767 22.05 -4.48 14.65
C ILE A 767 21.93 -6.00 14.83
N SER A 768 20.83 -6.59 14.36
CA SER A 768 20.64 -8.03 14.16
C SER A 768 21.25 -8.47 12.84
#